data_AF-A0A7X3ZMA0-F1
#
_entry.id   AF-A0A7X3ZMA0-F1
#
_cell.length_a   1.000
_cell.length_b   1.000
_cell.length_c   1.000
_cell.angle_alpha   90.00
_cell.angle_beta   90.00
_cell.angle_gamma   90.00
#
_symmetry.space_group_name_H-M   'P 1'
#
loop_
_entity.id
_entity.type
_entity.pdbx_description
1 polymer ?
#
loop_
_entity_poly.entity_id
_entity_poly.type
_entity_poly.pdbx_seq_one_letter_code
_entity_poly.pdbx_strand_id
1 'polypeptide(L)'
;MVTELSVKRISEEVHLNPLSLNLCRKIWHVRINNINGRVKGSALQPTIYLRSITRKEETMFIQNKTHFSIHSIGILTLIVLIGFSTYLAAEETTPNLSPAEIGSKYQEIKAIYKKITNQTTQERLEQLVEMSSEFVTSFPEYKRVDEIYYYLGNTLVRLKRVEEGITVFEKLMDELPNARYVQPSMLELGMAYDSLNQHDKADEVYTKLIEHPKFGEKSYAKFAKKIIEQDKSERKGIISNRAAASTPRPSEWVGKPAPEFQVKDLKGEELTLEKYRGQVVLLDFWATWCGPCINELPNVKRTYEEYKDQKFQIIGISLDRSQQPLEAFVEKEELGWVHHWDQGGKIANQYGVTGIPSMFLLDGEGIIRKTNLRGRALETSVAELVKENLTKPAKSPAETNKPESNAKPKSIPATKLIKPKPTQQNEAPSLIAKKVSDWIGKPAPDFKGTDVKGDELSLKDYRGQVVLLDFWATWCGPCIKEMPKLKKTYEIYKDQNFQIIGISLDRSKPPLEAYIEKEALAWEHYWDQDRKVRTQYGVTAIPTAFLIDGEGIIRKASLGGFDVESAVAELVKENQEKTDNPSPTKTSEIVQNTELTIKEIIDAAVEAHGGLEKLQSVKNIVIESQSFEYLPNGTVQDEGRSKTYYFPDKFRSDWDTNSGNDSIIYDGDSLFQLTNGKNNEIPVDKVMSTILFFRDSLFREPIWLLTNLAQNTIPAEYAGTAEIKDDTASILLITQPSGRKLKAFFSEKTHLLVKYIHYYEIAEDNETVEVSLDEYRDVDGIKIAHHRTTKNGEVRQVLITDIKLNADIDEALFRPNESDE
;
A
#
# COMPACT_ATOMS: atom_id res chain seq x y z
N MET A 1 -40.81 15.68 1.37
CA MET A 1 -40.98 16.76 2.36
C MET A 1 -40.69 18.16 1.79
N VAL A 2 -39.61 18.37 1.02
CA VAL A 2 -39.27 19.70 0.45
C VAL A 2 -40.36 20.25 -0.49
N THR A 3 -41.13 19.38 -1.16
CA THR A 3 -42.17 19.76 -2.14
C THR A 3 -43.53 20.13 -1.53
N GLU A 4 -43.90 19.57 -0.37
CA GLU A 4 -45.12 19.99 0.35
C GLU A 4 -44.95 21.35 1.02
N LEU A 5 -43.74 21.65 1.50
CA LEU A 5 -43.37 22.95 2.04
C LEU A 5 -43.47 24.05 0.98
N SER A 6 -43.08 23.78 -0.28
CA SER A 6 -43.19 24.74 -1.38
C SER A 6 -44.64 25.09 -1.73
N VAL A 7 -45.55 24.11 -1.75
CA VAL A 7 -46.97 24.34 -2.06
C VAL A 7 -47.67 25.11 -0.93
N LYS A 8 -47.31 24.82 0.32
CA LYS A 8 -47.85 25.52 1.49
C LYS A 8 -47.37 26.98 1.55
N ARG A 9 -46.11 27.24 1.19
CA ARG A 9 -45.52 28.59 1.14
C ARG A 9 -46.10 29.46 0.02
N ILE A 10 -46.33 28.87 -1.17
CA ILE A 10 -47.00 29.57 -2.29
C ILE A 10 -48.48 29.85 -1.98
N SER A 11 -49.14 28.97 -1.23
CA SER A 11 -50.52 29.17 -0.76
C SER A 11 -50.65 30.35 0.21
N GLU A 12 -49.65 30.58 1.05
CA GLU A 12 -49.64 31.65 2.06
C GLU A 12 -49.32 33.02 1.43
N GLU A 13 -48.53 33.07 0.35
CA GLU A 13 -48.16 34.32 -0.33
C GLU A 13 -49.17 34.79 -1.41
N VAL A 14 -49.99 33.90 -1.98
CA VAL A 14 -50.85 34.22 -3.15
C VAL A 14 -52.36 34.19 -2.84
N HIS A 15 -52.78 33.86 -1.61
CA HIS A 15 -54.20 33.77 -1.19
C HIS A 15 -55.09 32.99 -2.17
N LEU A 16 -54.62 31.85 -2.66
CA LEU A 16 -55.40 30.98 -3.55
C LEU A 16 -56.60 30.39 -2.79
N ASN A 17 -57.76 30.39 -3.44
CA ASN A 17 -58.96 29.82 -2.82
C ASN A 17 -58.86 28.27 -2.74
N PRO A 18 -59.65 27.63 -1.86
CA PRO A 18 -59.56 26.18 -1.61
C PRO A 18 -59.83 25.30 -2.84
N LEU A 19 -60.61 25.79 -3.81
CA LEU A 19 -60.97 25.10 -5.05
C LEU A 19 -59.78 25.06 -6.03
N SER A 20 -59.06 26.16 -6.18
CA SER A 20 -57.83 26.25 -6.99
C SER A 20 -56.73 25.34 -6.42
N LEU A 21 -56.59 25.28 -5.10
CA LEU A 21 -55.61 24.42 -4.44
C LEU A 21 -55.90 22.92 -4.68
N ASN A 22 -57.18 22.54 -4.67
CA ASN A 22 -57.62 21.17 -4.89
C ASN A 22 -57.43 20.74 -6.35
N LEU A 23 -57.64 21.64 -7.30
CA LEU A 23 -57.39 21.39 -8.73
C LEU A 23 -55.88 21.19 -9.01
N CYS A 24 -55.01 22.02 -8.43
CA CYS A 24 -53.55 21.83 -8.53
C CYS A 24 -53.11 20.48 -7.96
N ARG A 25 -53.66 20.05 -6.81
CA ARG A 25 -53.38 18.72 -6.23
C ARG A 25 -53.82 17.57 -7.12
N LYS A 26 -55.00 17.68 -7.75
CA LYS A 26 -55.52 16.63 -8.65
C LYS A 26 -54.72 16.52 -9.95
N ILE A 27 -54.38 17.64 -10.58
CA ILE A 27 -53.54 17.65 -11.79
C ILE A 27 -52.16 17.06 -11.50
N TRP A 28 -51.61 17.30 -10.31
CA TRP A 28 -50.31 16.76 -9.89
C TRP A 28 -50.36 15.25 -9.62
N HIS A 29 -51.42 14.75 -8.97
CA HIS A 29 -51.59 13.31 -8.72
C HIS A 29 -51.75 12.48 -10.00
N VAL A 30 -52.37 13.03 -11.05
CA VAL A 30 -52.48 12.36 -12.36
C VAL A 30 -51.12 12.20 -13.02
N ARG A 31 -50.16 13.10 -12.77
CA ARG A 31 -48.80 13.05 -13.35
C ARG A 31 -47.90 12.02 -12.67
N ILE A 32 -48.08 11.79 -11.37
CA ILE A 32 -47.28 10.80 -10.60
C ILE A 32 -47.64 9.35 -11.00
N ASN A 33 -48.93 9.07 -11.24
CA ASN A 33 -49.35 7.71 -11.60
C ASN A 33 -48.90 7.27 -13.01
N ASN A 34 -48.68 8.21 -13.94
CA ASN A 34 -48.18 7.89 -15.28
C ASN A 34 -46.68 7.61 -15.34
N ILE A 35 -45.91 7.89 -14.28
CA ILE A 35 -44.46 7.63 -14.23
C ILE A 35 -44.17 6.20 -13.74
N ASN A 36 -45.10 5.55 -13.03
CA ASN A 36 -44.91 4.20 -12.48
C ASN A 36 -45.29 3.04 -13.44
N GLY A 37 -45.65 3.33 -14.70
CA GLY A 37 -46.00 2.32 -15.70
C GLY A 37 -44.87 2.07 -16.71
N ARG A 38 -44.28 0.87 -16.69
CA ARG A 38 -43.25 0.36 -17.62
C ARG A 38 -43.48 0.76 -19.09
N VAL A 39 -42.49 1.37 -19.74
CA VAL A 39 -42.31 1.29 -21.21
C VAL A 39 -40.82 1.09 -21.53
N LYS A 40 -40.51 -0.10 -22.07
CA LYS A 40 -39.26 -0.42 -22.75
C LYS A 40 -39.26 0.24 -24.13
N GLY A 41 -38.15 0.88 -24.48
CA GLY A 41 -37.61 1.00 -25.85
C GLY A 41 -38.46 1.70 -26.91
N SER A 42 -37.97 2.87 -27.34
CA SER A 42 -37.95 3.45 -28.71
C SER A 42 -38.34 4.94 -28.71
N ALA A 43 -37.57 5.71 -29.49
CA ALA A 43 -37.63 7.16 -29.61
C ALA A 43 -39.04 7.66 -29.95
N LEU A 44 -39.55 8.64 -29.20
CA LEU A 44 -40.75 9.40 -29.56
C LEU A 44 -40.67 10.83 -29.01
N GLN A 45 -40.68 11.81 -29.91
CA GLN A 45 -40.96 13.21 -29.59
C GLN A 45 -42.39 13.36 -29.05
N PRO A 46 -42.67 14.25 -28.08
CA PRO A 46 -44.03 14.45 -27.59
C PRO A 46 -44.80 15.44 -28.47
N THR A 47 -45.67 14.91 -29.33
CA THR A 47 -46.80 15.66 -29.91
C THR A 47 -47.89 15.77 -28.84
N ILE A 48 -48.31 17.00 -28.52
CA ILE A 48 -49.34 17.30 -27.52
C ILE A 48 -50.71 16.77 -28.00
N TYR A 49 -51.28 15.80 -27.30
CA TYR A 49 -52.66 15.32 -27.48
C TYR A 49 -53.57 15.93 -26.39
N LEU A 50 -54.19 17.07 -26.68
CA LEU A 50 -55.35 17.57 -25.92
C LEU A 50 -56.62 16.97 -26.52
N ARG A 51 -57.03 15.79 -26.05
CA ARG A 51 -58.40 15.28 -26.31
C ARG A 51 -58.97 14.59 -25.08
N SER A 52 -60.19 15.00 -24.75
CA SER A 52 -61.13 14.45 -23.77
C SER A 52 -61.12 15.05 -22.35
N ILE A 53 -61.40 16.34 -22.23
CA ILE A 53 -62.34 16.77 -21.19
C ILE A 53 -63.74 16.56 -21.79
N THR A 54 -64.53 15.65 -21.21
CA THR A 54 -65.86 15.33 -21.69
C THR A 54 -66.86 16.40 -21.26
N ARG A 55 -67.84 16.66 -22.14
CA ARG A 55 -68.96 17.63 -22.08
C ARG A 55 -69.82 17.66 -20.80
N LYS A 56 -69.49 16.90 -19.75
CA LYS A 56 -70.26 16.81 -18.50
C LYS A 56 -69.80 17.76 -17.40
N GLU A 57 -68.62 18.37 -17.54
CA GLU A 57 -68.09 19.33 -16.55
C GLU A 57 -68.26 20.80 -16.97
N GLU A 58 -68.51 21.09 -18.26
CA GLU A 58 -68.79 22.45 -18.74
C GLU A 58 -70.13 23.00 -18.24
N THR A 59 -71.13 22.15 -17.99
CA THR A 59 -72.46 22.58 -17.52
C THR A 59 -72.52 22.95 -16.04
N MET A 60 -71.49 22.61 -15.24
CA MET A 60 -71.41 23.07 -13.83
C MET A 60 -70.70 24.41 -13.66
N PHE A 61 -70.09 24.96 -14.72
CA PHE A 61 -69.27 26.18 -14.64
C PHE A 61 -69.99 27.47 -15.08
N ILE A 62 -71.15 27.37 -15.75
CA ILE A 62 -71.95 28.53 -16.18
C ILE A 62 -73.12 28.78 -15.22
N GLN A 63 -72.88 28.83 -13.90
CA GLN A 63 -73.88 29.39 -12.97
C GLN A 63 -73.31 30.20 -11.80
N ASN A 64 -71.99 30.32 -11.64
CA ASN A 64 -71.44 31.22 -10.63
C ASN A 64 -70.73 32.41 -11.28
N LYS A 65 -71.39 33.56 -11.22
CA LYS A 65 -70.79 34.87 -11.44
C LYS A 65 -69.67 35.10 -10.42
N THR A 66 -68.44 34.79 -10.79
CA THR A 66 -67.26 35.33 -10.13
C THR A 66 -66.29 35.81 -11.20
N HIS A 67 -66.06 37.12 -11.20
CA HIS A 67 -65.11 37.81 -12.06
C HIS A 67 -63.73 37.14 -11.98
N PHE A 68 -63.35 36.38 -13.00
CA PHE A 68 -61.94 36.13 -13.28
C PHE A 68 -61.41 37.40 -13.95
N SER A 69 -60.64 38.20 -13.20
CA SER A 69 -59.91 39.32 -13.77
C SER A 69 -58.93 38.80 -14.82
N ILE A 70 -58.78 39.54 -15.93
CA ILE A 70 -57.78 39.28 -16.98
C ILE A 70 -56.36 39.16 -16.37
N HIS A 71 -56.13 39.76 -15.19
CA HIS A 71 -54.89 39.59 -14.42
C HIS A 71 -54.67 38.15 -13.90
N SER A 72 -55.71 37.42 -13.50
CA SER A 72 -55.59 36.07 -12.95
C SER A 72 -55.24 35.05 -14.03
N ILE A 73 -55.72 35.25 -15.26
CA ILE A 73 -55.32 34.45 -16.42
C ILE A 73 -53.86 34.79 -16.77
N GLY A 74 -53.50 36.08 -16.81
CA GLY A 74 -52.12 36.52 -17.07
C GLY A 74 -51.10 35.97 -16.08
N ILE A 75 -51.44 35.88 -14.79
CA ILE A 75 -50.57 35.29 -13.75
C ILE A 75 -50.42 33.78 -13.95
N LEU A 76 -51.48 33.06 -14.33
CA LEU A 76 -51.41 31.63 -14.64
C LEU A 76 -50.57 31.35 -15.89
N THR A 77 -50.68 32.16 -16.95
CA THR A 77 -49.81 32.04 -18.12
C THR A 77 -48.37 32.40 -17.79
N LEU A 78 -48.14 33.40 -16.92
CA LEU A 78 -46.80 33.78 -16.48
C LEU A 78 -46.16 32.69 -15.61
N ILE A 79 -46.92 32.04 -14.72
CA ILE A 79 -46.43 30.90 -13.91
C ILE A 79 -46.13 29.69 -14.79
N VAL A 80 -46.95 29.42 -15.82
CA VAL A 80 -46.67 28.36 -16.79
C VAL A 80 -45.46 28.71 -17.67
N LEU A 81 -45.30 29.97 -18.08
CA LEU A 81 -44.14 30.43 -18.85
C LEU A 81 -42.85 30.47 -18.02
N ILE A 82 -42.92 30.86 -16.75
CA ILE A 82 -41.80 30.79 -15.81
C ILE A 82 -41.47 29.32 -15.54
N GLY A 83 -42.47 28.47 -15.32
CA GLY A 83 -42.30 27.02 -15.17
C GLY A 83 -41.69 26.36 -16.41
N PHE A 84 -42.10 26.78 -17.60
CA PHE A 84 -41.58 26.31 -18.89
C PHE A 84 -40.19 26.88 -19.18
N SER A 85 -39.90 28.12 -18.79
CA SER A 85 -38.57 28.75 -18.85
C SER A 85 -37.60 28.11 -17.87
N THR A 86 -38.02 27.74 -16.66
CA THR A 86 -37.20 26.99 -15.70
C THR A 86 -37.00 25.54 -16.12
N TYR A 87 -37.97 24.96 -16.85
CA TYR A 87 -37.85 23.61 -17.43
C TYR A 87 -36.90 23.59 -18.64
N LEU A 88 -37.00 24.57 -19.54
CA LEU A 88 -36.07 24.75 -20.66
C LEU A 88 -34.67 25.14 -20.20
N ALA A 89 -34.55 25.97 -19.15
CA ALA A 89 -33.27 26.27 -18.53
C ALA A 89 -32.65 25.07 -17.79
N ALA A 90 -33.47 24.12 -17.32
CA ALA A 90 -33.00 22.87 -16.73
C ALA A 90 -32.61 21.82 -17.80
N GLU A 91 -33.17 21.89 -19.01
CA GLU A 91 -32.73 21.10 -20.17
C GLU A 91 -31.41 21.60 -20.78
N GLU A 92 -31.03 22.86 -20.56
CA GLU A 92 -29.80 23.47 -21.11
C GLU A 92 -28.55 23.38 -20.20
N THR A 93 -28.60 22.73 -19.04
CA THR A 93 -27.44 22.69 -18.11
C THR A 93 -26.98 21.32 -17.63
N THR A 94 -27.47 20.20 -18.19
CA THR A 94 -26.72 18.95 -18.07
C THR A 94 -25.73 18.91 -19.23
N PRO A 95 -24.40 18.98 -18.98
CA PRO A 95 -23.46 18.79 -20.07
C PRO A 95 -23.74 17.41 -20.65
N ASN A 96 -24.02 17.35 -21.94
CA ASN A 96 -24.33 16.12 -22.68
C ASN A 96 -23.04 15.31 -22.82
N LEU A 97 -22.52 14.85 -21.69
CA LEU A 97 -21.29 14.10 -21.57
C LEU A 97 -21.56 12.70 -22.10
N SER A 98 -20.66 12.24 -22.95
CA SER A 98 -20.65 10.86 -23.42
C SER A 98 -20.50 9.89 -22.24
N PRO A 99 -20.97 8.64 -22.36
CA PRO A 99 -20.74 7.60 -21.35
C PRO A 99 -19.26 7.42 -20.98
N ALA A 100 -18.34 7.69 -21.92
CA ALA A 100 -16.91 7.66 -21.68
C ALA A 100 -16.43 8.78 -20.74
N GLU A 101 -16.95 9.99 -20.90
CA GLU A 101 -16.62 11.13 -20.04
C GLU A 101 -17.17 10.97 -18.62
N ILE A 102 -18.40 10.44 -18.48
CA ILE A 102 -18.98 10.07 -17.18
C ILE A 102 -18.12 8.98 -16.52
N GLY A 103 -17.69 7.98 -17.31
CA GLY A 103 -16.77 6.95 -16.86
C GLY A 103 -15.43 7.51 -16.37
N SER A 104 -14.87 8.52 -17.06
CA SER A 104 -13.63 9.19 -16.68
C SER A 104 -13.76 9.91 -15.33
N LYS A 105 -14.83 10.70 -15.13
CA LYS A 105 -15.14 11.36 -13.85
C LYS A 105 -15.24 10.35 -12.71
N TYR A 106 -15.90 9.21 -12.93
CA TYR A 106 -15.97 8.12 -11.94
C TYR A 106 -14.57 7.56 -11.61
N GLN A 107 -13.74 7.29 -12.62
CA GLN A 107 -12.38 6.76 -12.39
C GLN A 107 -11.50 7.74 -11.64
N GLU A 108 -11.66 9.04 -11.89
CA GLU A 108 -10.94 10.08 -11.14
C GLU A 108 -11.32 10.03 -9.66
N ILE A 109 -12.61 10.09 -9.33
CA ILE A 109 -13.11 10.00 -7.94
C ILE A 109 -12.57 8.73 -7.27
N LYS A 110 -12.63 7.59 -7.96
CA LYS A 110 -12.13 6.30 -7.45
C LYS A 110 -10.63 6.31 -7.21
N ALA A 111 -9.84 6.89 -8.12
CA ALA A 111 -8.39 6.98 -7.99
C ALA A 111 -7.99 7.88 -6.81
N ILE A 112 -8.73 8.96 -6.56
CA ILE A 112 -8.53 9.84 -5.41
C ILE A 112 -8.85 9.08 -4.12
N TYR A 113 -10.03 8.47 -4.04
CA TYR A 113 -10.47 7.73 -2.84
C TYR A 113 -9.50 6.60 -2.46
N LYS A 114 -8.99 5.85 -3.44
CA LYS A 114 -8.00 4.77 -3.22
C LYS A 114 -6.68 5.23 -2.60
N LYS A 115 -6.31 6.50 -2.79
CA LYS A 115 -5.07 7.08 -2.26
C LYS A 115 -5.26 7.73 -0.89
N ILE A 116 -6.48 7.70 -0.32
CA ILE A 116 -6.74 8.24 1.01
C ILE A 116 -6.02 7.39 2.07
N THR A 117 -5.12 8.04 2.78
CA THR A 117 -4.46 7.54 4.00
C THR A 117 -4.81 8.43 5.20
N ASN A 118 -4.38 8.04 6.41
CA ASN A 118 -4.53 8.87 7.61
C ASN A 118 -3.75 10.20 7.54
N GLN A 119 -2.86 10.38 6.55
CA GLN A 119 -2.08 11.60 6.32
C GLN A 119 -2.67 12.49 5.20
N THR A 120 -3.82 12.13 4.65
CA THR A 120 -4.48 12.91 3.58
C THR A 120 -4.87 14.29 4.09
N THR A 121 -4.56 15.33 3.32
CA THR A 121 -4.90 16.70 3.70
C THR A 121 -6.40 16.93 3.70
N GLN A 122 -6.88 17.83 4.56
CA GLN A 122 -8.28 18.22 4.63
C GLN A 122 -8.79 18.75 3.27
N GLU A 123 -7.99 19.57 2.58
CA GLU A 123 -8.30 20.09 1.25
C GLU A 123 -8.59 18.99 0.23
N ARG A 124 -7.81 17.90 0.26
CA ARG A 124 -8.00 16.77 -0.66
C ARG A 124 -9.26 15.96 -0.35
N LEU A 125 -9.65 15.88 0.92
CA LEU A 125 -10.90 15.25 1.34
C LEU A 125 -12.10 16.10 0.93
N GLU A 126 -12.03 17.43 1.11
CA GLU A 126 -13.09 18.36 0.69
C GLU A 126 -13.28 18.34 -0.84
N GLN A 127 -12.19 18.32 -1.60
CA GLN A 127 -12.24 18.13 -3.05
C GLN A 127 -12.97 16.84 -3.43
N LEU A 128 -12.70 15.74 -2.72
CA LEU A 128 -13.37 14.48 -3.01
C LEU A 128 -14.87 14.53 -2.66
N VAL A 129 -15.24 15.21 -1.57
CA VAL A 129 -16.66 15.45 -1.22
C VAL A 129 -17.36 16.24 -2.32
N GLU A 130 -16.74 17.30 -2.81
CA GLU A 130 -17.28 18.14 -3.90
C GLU A 130 -17.51 17.31 -5.17
N MET A 131 -16.46 16.64 -5.66
CA MET A 131 -16.53 15.81 -6.87
C MET A 131 -17.55 14.68 -6.73
N SER A 132 -17.60 14.01 -5.58
CA SER A 132 -18.53 12.89 -5.36
C SER A 132 -19.97 13.38 -5.23
N SER A 133 -20.20 14.52 -4.58
CA SER A 133 -21.52 15.14 -4.45
C SER A 133 -22.07 15.63 -5.79
N GLU A 134 -21.22 16.27 -6.60
CA GLU A 134 -21.56 16.64 -7.98
C GLU A 134 -21.94 15.38 -8.77
N PHE A 135 -21.12 14.33 -8.70
CA PHE A 135 -21.32 13.12 -9.47
C PHE A 135 -22.66 12.42 -9.15
N VAL A 136 -22.98 12.19 -7.88
CA VAL A 136 -24.25 11.52 -7.51
C VAL A 136 -25.47 12.37 -7.84
N THR A 137 -25.32 13.69 -7.92
CA THR A 137 -26.40 14.61 -8.30
C THR A 137 -26.60 14.65 -9.80
N SER A 138 -25.51 14.69 -10.58
CA SER A 138 -25.55 14.80 -12.03
C SER A 138 -25.79 13.47 -12.73
N PHE A 139 -25.37 12.34 -12.14
CA PHE A 139 -25.43 11.01 -12.76
C PHE A 139 -26.06 9.94 -11.84
N PRO A 140 -27.30 10.14 -11.35
CA PRO A 140 -27.95 9.22 -10.40
C PRO A 140 -28.22 7.83 -10.99
N GLU A 141 -28.31 7.71 -12.32
CA GLU A 141 -28.54 6.42 -13.01
C GLU A 141 -27.23 5.71 -13.41
N TYR A 142 -26.07 6.23 -13.02
CA TYR A 142 -24.80 5.60 -13.38
C TYR A 142 -24.63 4.24 -12.68
N LYS A 143 -24.22 3.21 -13.43
CA LYS A 143 -24.14 1.81 -12.96
C LYS A 143 -23.30 1.54 -11.71
N ARG A 144 -22.45 2.49 -11.28
CA ARG A 144 -21.62 2.42 -10.06
C ARG A 144 -21.84 3.63 -9.13
N VAL A 145 -23.00 4.27 -9.21
CA VAL A 145 -23.33 5.43 -8.36
C VAL A 145 -23.39 5.04 -6.88
N ASP A 146 -23.73 3.78 -6.56
CA ASP A 146 -23.74 3.23 -5.20
C ASP A 146 -22.35 3.28 -4.53
N GLU A 147 -21.31 2.99 -5.32
CA GLU A 147 -19.92 3.10 -4.90
C GLU A 147 -19.52 4.56 -4.58
N ILE A 148 -20.01 5.51 -5.37
CA ILE A 148 -19.73 6.94 -5.15
C ILE A 148 -20.47 7.46 -3.92
N TYR A 149 -21.71 7.03 -3.70
CA TYR A 149 -22.43 7.32 -2.45
C TYR A 149 -21.65 6.81 -1.22
N TYR A 150 -21.09 5.60 -1.29
CA TYR A 150 -20.24 5.07 -0.22
C TYR A 150 -18.97 5.91 -0.02
N TYR A 151 -18.26 6.29 -1.10
CA TYR A 151 -17.07 7.14 -1.01
C TYR A 151 -17.38 8.50 -0.39
N LEU A 152 -18.48 9.13 -0.82
CA LEU A 152 -18.95 10.41 -0.31
C LEU A 152 -19.24 10.32 1.20
N GLY A 153 -20.06 9.34 1.61
CA GLY A 153 -20.42 9.14 3.01
C GLY A 153 -19.21 8.90 3.90
N ASN A 154 -18.28 8.03 3.47
CA ASN A 154 -17.06 7.75 4.24
C ASN A 154 -16.14 8.97 4.36
N THR A 155 -16.01 9.74 3.27
CA THR A 155 -15.16 10.95 3.24
C THR A 155 -15.73 12.03 4.16
N LEU A 156 -17.04 12.21 4.20
CA LEU A 156 -17.73 13.11 5.13
C LEU A 156 -17.48 12.71 6.60
N VAL A 157 -17.61 11.42 6.93
CA VAL A 157 -17.32 10.92 8.27
C VAL A 157 -15.85 11.18 8.66
N ARG A 158 -14.90 10.99 7.74
CA ARG A 158 -13.47 11.31 7.96
C ARG A 158 -13.21 12.79 8.21
N LEU A 159 -13.96 13.67 7.56
CA LEU A 159 -13.94 15.11 7.78
C LEU A 159 -14.65 15.55 9.08
N LYS A 160 -15.11 14.60 9.89
CA LYS A 160 -15.93 14.84 11.10
C LYS A 160 -17.29 15.49 10.80
N ARG A 161 -17.77 15.38 9.56
CA ARG A 161 -19.11 15.77 9.11
C ARG A 161 -20.03 14.55 9.19
N VAL A 162 -20.15 13.98 10.38
CA VAL A 162 -20.73 12.65 10.60
C VAL A 162 -22.21 12.61 10.22
N GLU A 163 -22.97 13.64 10.58
CA GLU A 163 -24.40 13.78 10.28
C GLU A 163 -24.68 13.87 8.78
N GLU A 164 -23.80 14.53 8.02
CA GLU A 164 -23.88 14.59 6.56
C GLU A 164 -23.58 13.22 5.95
N GLY A 165 -22.56 12.52 6.46
CA GLY A 165 -22.25 11.15 6.05
C GLY A 165 -23.41 10.18 6.31
N ILE A 166 -24.06 10.30 7.47
CA ILE A 166 -25.28 9.54 7.82
C ILE A 166 -26.36 9.78 6.77
N THR A 167 -26.63 11.04 6.43
CA THR A 167 -27.66 11.41 5.43
C THR A 167 -27.36 10.77 4.08
N VAL A 168 -26.09 10.73 3.67
CA VAL A 168 -25.66 10.11 2.41
C VAL A 168 -25.86 8.59 2.42
N PHE A 169 -25.50 7.92 3.52
CA PHE A 169 -25.71 6.48 3.64
C PHE A 169 -27.18 6.09 3.69
N GLU A 170 -28.02 6.86 4.40
CA GLU A 170 -29.47 6.68 4.42
C GLU A 170 -30.07 6.82 3.04
N LYS A 171 -29.69 7.87 2.31
CA LYS A 171 -30.13 8.07 0.92
C LYS A 171 -29.75 6.90 0.02
N LEU A 172 -28.53 6.37 0.14
CA LEU A 172 -28.10 5.19 -0.62
C LEU A 172 -28.99 3.96 -0.33
N MET A 173 -29.32 3.71 0.94
CA MET A 173 -30.16 2.58 1.32
C MET A 173 -31.59 2.74 0.83
N ASP A 174 -32.13 3.96 0.84
CA ASP A 174 -33.49 4.25 0.38
C ASP A 174 -33.61 4.14 -1.14
N GLU A 175 -32.63 4.69 -1.89
CA GLU A 175 -32.66 4.73 -3.35
C GLU A 175 -32.21 3.41 -3.99
N LEU A 176 -31.25 2.71 -3.39
CA LEU A 176 -30.56 1.56 -3.98
C LEU A 176 -30.40 0.37 -3.00
N PRO A 177 -31.47 -0.11 -2.33
CA PRO A 177 -31.38 -1.02 -1.17
C PRO A 177 -30.64 -2.35 -1.41
N ASN A 178 -30.57 -2.81 -2.67
CA ASN A 178 -29.93 -4.08 -3.03
C ASN A 178 -28.56 -3.92 -3.72
N ALA A 179 -28.06 -2.68 -3.84
CA ALA A 179 -26.79 -2.40 -4.50
C ALA A 179 -25.59 -2.92 -3.69
N ARG A 180 -24.45 -3.09 -4.36
CA ARG A 180 -23.28 -3.77 -3.78
C ARG A 180 -22.72 -3.01 -2.59
N TYR A 181 -22.68 -1.68 -2.69
CA TYR A 181 -22.11 -0.83 -1.65
C TYR A 181 -23.08 -0.48 -0.51
N VAL A 182 -24.32 -0.96 -0.54
CA VAL A 182 -25.24 -0.87 0.60
C VAL A 182 -24.66 -1.59 1.81
N GLN A 183 -24.15 -2.81 1.61
CA GLN A 183 -23.62 -3.63 2.69
C GLN A 183 -22.51 -2.93 3.51
N PRO A 184 -21.41 -2.43 2.90
CA PRO A 184 -20.40 -1.68 3.65
C PRO A 184 -20.95 -0.36 4.20
N SER A 185 -21.88 0.30 3.50
CA SER A 185 -22.49 1.56 3.96
C SER A 185 -23.37 1.38 5.20
N MET A 186 -24.11 0.28 5.32
CA MET A 186 -24.89 -0.05 6.52
C MET A 186 -23.99 -0.21 7.74
N LEU A 187 -22.83 -0.87 7.60
CA LEU A 187 -21.89 -0.97 8.71
C LEU A 187 -21.35 0.41 9.10
N GLU A 188 -20.89 1.21 8.14
CA GLU A 188 -20.36 2.55 8.40
C GLU A 188 -21.43 3.48 8.99
N LEU A 189 -22.69 3.34 8.57
CA LEU A 189 -23.82 4.08 9.14
C LEU A 189 -24.08 3.71 10.60
N GLY A 190 -24.11 2.42 10.93
CA GLY A 190 -24.25 1.99 12.33
C GLY A 190 -23.09 2.53 13.18
N MET A 191 -21.87 2.51 12.65
CA MET A 191 -20.70 3.08 13.34
C MET A 191 -20.80 4.60 13.48
N ALA A 192 -21.32 5.31 12.47
CA ALA A 192 -21.56 6.73 12.55
C ALA A 192 -22.58 7.06 13.66
N TYR A 193 -23.65 6.27 13.80
CA TYR A 193 -24.61 6.42 14.90
C TYR A 193 -23.99 6.17 16.27
N ASP A 194 -23.22 5.10 16.43
CA ASP A 194 -22.50 4.82 17.68
C ASP A 194 -21.52 5.96 18.04
N SER A 195 -20.92 6.62 17.05
CA SER A 195 -19.99 7.75 17.27
C SER A 195 -20.67 8.98 17.88
N LEU A 196 -21.96 9.14 17.60
CA LEU A 196 -22.81 10.20 18.12
C LEU A 196 -23.53 9.77 19.42
N ASN A 197 -23.16 8.63 20.02
CA ASN A 197 -23.84 8.01 21.17
C ASN A 197 -25.28 7.57 20.87
N GLN A 198 -25.65 7.40 19.59
CA GLN A 198 -26.99 6.96 19.19
C GLN A 198 -27.02 5.42 19.05
N HIS A 199 -26.66 4.73 20.14
CA HIS A 199 -26.48 3.26 20.17
C HIS A 199 -27.73 2.49 19.73
N ASP A 200 -28.92 3.00 20.06
CA ASP A 200 -30.17 2.32 19.68
C ASP A 200 -30.41 2.36 18.15
N LYS A 201 -30.00 3.46 17.49
CA LYS A 201 -30.05 3.53 16.02
C LYS A 201 -28.95 2.69 15.37
N ALA A 202 -27.77 2.65 16.00
CA ALA A 202 -26.68 1.79 15.54
C ALA A 202 -27.11 0.31 15.59
N ASP A 203 -27.68 -0.14 16.71
CA ASP A 203 -28.24 -1.48 16.89
C ASP A 203 -29.29 -1.80 15.82
N GLU A 204 -30.19 -0.86 15.51
CA GLU A 204 -31.20 -1.04 14.46
C GLU A 204 -30.56 -1.28 13.09
N VAL A 205 -29.57 -0.46 12.72
CA VAL A 205 -28.88 -0.59 11.42
C VAL A 205 -28.06 -1.88 11.36
N TYR A 206 -27.35 -2.24 12.43
CA TYR A 206 -26.59 -3.49 12.50
C TYR A 206 -27.49 -4.71 12.41
N THR A 207 -28.64 -4.69 13.10
CA THR A 207 -29.62 -5.78 13.04
C THR A 207 -30.19 -5.92 11.63
N LYS A 208 -30.56 -4.80 10.99
CA LYS A 208 -30.99 -4.80 9.57
C LYS A 208 -29.93 -5.38 8.64
N LEU A 209 -28.65 -5.10 8.88
CA LEU A 209 -27.55 -5.66 8.09
C LEU A 209 -27.39 -7.17 8.30
N ILE A 210 -27.51 -7.64 9.55
CA ILE A 210 -27.44 -9.06 9.92
C ILE A 210 -28.62 -9.86 9.35
N GLU A 211 -29.80 -9.28 9.34
CA GLU A 211 -31.02 -9.93 8.88
C GLU A 211 -31.25 -9.77 7.36
N HIS A 212 -30.40 -9.01 6.68
CA HIS A 212 -30.61 -8.70 5.26
C HIS A 212 -30.51 -9.96 4.39
N PRO A 213 -31.52 -10.28 3.53
CA PRO A 213 -31.54 -11.52 2.75
C PRO A 213 -30.30 -11.74 1.86
N LYS A 214 -29.73 -10.66 1.34
CA LYS A 214 -28.54 -10.67 0.46
C LYS A 214 -27.20 -10.56 1.21
N PHE A 215 -27.19 -10.05 2.45
CA PHE A 215 -25.96 -9.59 3.12
C PHE A 215 -25.71 -10.21 4.50
N GLY A 216 -26.71 -10.84 5.12
CA GLY A 216 -26.66 -11.31 6.51
C GLY A 216 -25.55 -12.32 6.82
N GLU A 217 -25.16 -13.14 5.84
CA GLU A 217 -24.10 -14.15 6.00
C GLU A 217 -22.69 -13.64 5.64
N LYS A 218 -22.58 -12.40 5.14
CA LYS A 218 -21.33 -11.84 4.62
C LYS A 218 -20.50 -11.16 5.72
N SER A 219 -19.23 -10.88 5.41
CA SER A 219 -18.22 -10.39 6.36
C SER A 219 -18.65 -9.16 7.17
N TYR A 220 -19.29 -8.16 6.55
CA TYR A 220 -19.76 -6.96 7.25
C TYR A 220 -20.89 -7.24 8.25
N ALA A 221 -21.80 -8.18 7.94
CA ALA A 221 -22.87 -8.57 8.84
C ALA A 221 -22.33 -9.39 10.03
N LYS A 222 -21.38 -10.29 9.78
CA LYS A 222 -20.64 -11.00 10.85
C LYS A 222 -19.88 -10.03 11.76
N PHE A 223 -19.34 -8.94 11.22
CA PHE A 223 -18.69 -7.90 12.01
C PHE A 223 -19.71 -7.07 12.83
N ALA A 224 -20.82 -6.66 12.22
CA ALA A 224 -21.93 -5.99 12.92
C ALA A 224 -22.47 -6.83 14.08
N LYS A 225 -22.56 -8.14 13.91
CA LYS A 225 -22.96 -9.08 14.99
C LYS A 225 -22.01 -9.01 16.19
N LYS A 226 -20.70 -8.98 15.95
CA LYS A 226 -19.69 -8.82 17.00
C LYS A 226 -19.80 -7.46 17.72
N ILE A 227 -20.17 -6.40 17.01
CA ILE A 227 -20.38 -5.08 17.63
C ILE A 227 -21.60 -5.13 18.56
N ILE A 228 -22.71 -5.74 18.12
CA ILE A 228 -23.91 -5.89 18.94
C ILE A 228 -23.64 -6.70 20.21
N GLU A 229 -22.80 -7.74 20.12
CA GLU A 229 -22.42 -8.60 21.25
C GLU A 229 -21.53 -7.90 22.30
N GLN A 230 -20.99 -6.71 22.03
CA GLN A 230 -20.19 -5.94 22.98
C GLN A 230 -21.02 -4.98 23.85
N ASP A 231 -20.50 -4.67 25.05
CA ASP A 231 -21.09 -3.70 25.97
C ASP A 231 -21.25 -2.33 25.29
N LYS A 232 -22.46 -1.75 25.35
CA LYS A 232 -22.79 -0.46 24.70
C LYS A 232 -21.83 0.67 25.11
N SER A 233 -21.32 0.65 26.34
CA SER A 233 -20.35 1.64 26.84
C SER A 233 -18.94 1.48 26.27
N GLU A 234 -18.59 0.28 25.78
CA GLU A 234 -17.28 -0.05 25.21
C GLU A 234 -17.21 0.18 23.69
N ARG A 235 -18.36 0.29 23.01
CA ARG A 235 -18.44 0.46 21.53
C ARG A 235 -17.82 1.76 21.01
N LYS A 236 -17.67 2.78 21.86
CA LYS A 236 -16.92 4.01 21.52
C LYS A 236 -15.47 3.72 21.11
N GLY A 237 -14.87 2.66 21.65
CA GLY A 237 -13.49 2.25 21.37
C GLY A 237 -13.27 1.70 19.95
N ILE A 238 -14.32 1.17 19.30
CA ILE A 238 -14.24 0.70 17.91
C ILE A 238 -14.16 1.88 16.93
N ILE A 239 -14.78 3.02 17.29
CA ILE A 239 -14.90 4.21 16.45
C ILE A 239 -13.77 5.20 16.71
N SER A 240 -13.28 5.31 17.95
CA SER A 240 -12.12 6.14 18.29
C SER A 240 -10.84 5.71 17.57
N ASN A 241 -10.78 4.47 17.07
CA ASN A 241 -9.68 3.96 16.25
C ASN A 241 -9.75 4.39 14.78
N ARG A 242 -10.84 5.04 14.32
CA ARG A 242 -11.01 5.41 12.90
C ARG A 242 -11.27 6.90 12.67
N ALA A 243 -11.88 7.62 13.61
CA ALA A 243 -12.14 9.05 13.51
C ALA A 243 -11.54 9.82 14.70
N ALA A 244 -10.26 10.16 14.58
CA ALA A 244 -9.57 11.14 15.42
C ALA A 244 -9.72 10.97 16.95
N ALA A 245 -8.95 10.05 17.52
CA ALA A 245 -8.43 10.35 18.84
C ALA A 245 -7.47 11.55 18.68
N SER A 246 -7.79 12.67 19.33
CA SER A 246 -6.84 13.74 19.64
C SER A 246 -5.77 13.26 20.63
N THR A 247 -5.32 12.02 20.49
CA THR A 247 -4.14 11.53 21.18
C THR A 247 -2.95 12.09 20.42
N PRO A 248 -2.00 12.74 21.12
CA PRO A 248 -0.78 13.18 20.49
C PRO A 248 -0.17 12.02 19.70
N ARG A 249 0.22 12.26 18.45
CA ARG A 249 1.00 11.29 17.68
C ARG A 249 2.25 10.91 18.50
N PRO A 250 2.85 9.73 18.32
CA PRO A 250 4.05 9.34 19.07
C PRO A 250 5.12 10.45 19.14
N SER A 251 5.39 11.14 18.03
CA SER A 251 6.34 12.26 17.99
C SER A 251 5.93 13.50 18.79
N GLU A 252 4.64 13.71 19.03
CA GLU A 252 4.10 14.86 19.77
C GLU A 252 4.19 14.67 21.29
N TRP A 253 4.59 13.48 21.74
CA TRP A 253 4.96 13.21 23.12
C TRP A 253 6.40 13.63 23.46
N VAL A 254 7.25 13.86 22.45
CA VAL A 254 8.63 14.28 22.69
C VAL A 254 8.66 15.60 23.48
N GLY A 255 9.39 15.59 24.59
CA GLY A 255 9.50 16.69 25.55
C GLY A 255 8.39 16.75 26.60
N LYS A 256 7.44 15.80 26.62
CA LYS A 256 6.35 15.74 27.61
C LYS A 256 6.55 14.58 28.59
N PRO A 257 5.98 14.66 29.81
CA PRO A 257 5.89 13.51 30.70
C PRO A 257 5.14 12.36 30.02
N ALA A 258 5.65 11.15 30.18
CA ALA A 258 4.98 9.95 29.72
C ALA A 258 3.64 9.77 30.46
N PRO A 259 2.55 9.45 29.75
CA PRO A 259 1.28 9.12 30.39
C PRO A 259 1.42 7.96 31.39
N GLU A 260 1.05 8.20 32.65
CA GLU A 260 1.14 7.18 33.70
C GLU A 260 0.11 6.05 33.49
N PHE A 261 0.49 4.85 33.91
CA PHE A 261 -0.38 3.67 33.96
C PHE A 261 -0.03 2.79 35.16
N GLN A 262 -1.03 2.02 35.62
CA GLN A 262 -0.89 1.02 36.67
C GLN A 262 -1.55 -0.26 36.19
N VAL A 263 -0.73 -1.28 35.95
CA VAL A 263 -1.16 -2.59 35.42
C VAL A 263 -0.41 -3.72 36.13
N LYS A 264 -0.71 -4.96 35.74
CA LYS A 264 0.07 -6.13 36.18
C LYS A 264 0.95 -6.63 35.05
N ASP A 265 2.18 -7.03 35.37
CA ASP A 265 3.03 -7.74 34.41
C ASP A 265 2.56 -9.20 34.21
N LEU A 266 3.25 -9.96 33.35
CA LEU A 266 2.95 -11.37 33.10
C LEU A 266 3.13 -12.28 34.32
N LYS A 267 3.87 -11.85 35.35
CA LYS A 267 4.02 -12.58 36.63
C LYS A 267 2.94 -12.20 37.64
N GLY A 268 2.07 -11.25 37.30
CA GLY A 268 1.03 -10.71 38.16
C GLY A 268 1.53 -9.65 39.14
N GLU A 269 2.79 -9.21 39.03
CA GLU A 269 3.35 -8.14 39.85
C GLU A 269 2.86 -6.77 39.37
N GLU A 270 2.77 -5.81 40.28
CA GLU A 270 2.37 -4.45 39.93
C GLU A 270 3.44 -3.74 39.11
N LEU A 271 3.02 -3.19 37.97
CA LEU A 271 3.84 -2.48 37.00
C LEU A 271 3.33 -1.04 36.83
N THR A 272 4.16 -0.08 37.22
CA THR A 272 3.96 1.38 37.06
C THR A 272 5.23 2.03 36.49
N LEU A 273 5.11 3.16 35.80
CA LEU A 273 6.30 3.92 35.35
C LEU A 273 7.01 4.62 36.51
N GLU A 274 6.30 4.94 37.58
CA GLU A 274 6.85 5.55 38.79
C GLU A 274 7.96 4.68 39.41
N LYS A 275 7.81 3.35 39.39
CA LYS A 275 8.81 2.38 39.88
C LYS A 275 10.19 2.53 39.22
N TYR A 276 10.25 3.11 38.02
CA TYR A 276 11.48 3.25 37.24
C TYR A 276 12.01 4.69 37.19
N ARG A 277 11.49 5.61 38.01
CA ARG A 277 12.09 6.95 38.13
C ARG A 277 13.55 6.87 38.56
N GLY A 278 14.38 7.73 37.95
CA GLY A 278 15.84 7.70 38.03
C GLY A 278 16.52 6.74 37.05
N GLN A 279 15.76 5.95 36.28
CA GLN A 279 16.26 5.08 35.22
C GLN A 279 15.81 5.59 33.85
N VAL A 280 16.63 5.34 32.82
CA VAL A 280 16.20 5.50 31.43
C VAL A 280 15.28 4.33 31.10
N VAL A 281 14.09 4.60 30.55
CA VAL A 281 13.10 3.55 30.24
C VAL A 281 12.80 3.53 28.75
N LEU A 282 12.92 2.36 28.13
CA LEU A 282 12.38 2.11 26.80
C LEU A 282 11.03 1.43 26.93
N LEU A 283 9.96 2.15 26.58
CA LEU A 283 8.61 1.59 26.48
C LEU A 283 8.41 1.09 25.05
N ASP A 284 8.26 -0.22 24.87
CA ASP A 284 8.18 -0.90 23.57
C ASP A 284 6.79 -1.49 23.34
N PHE A 285 6.05 -0.95 22.37
CA PHE A 285 4.76 -1.47 21.93
C PHE A 285 4.97 -2.44 20.77
N TRP A 286 4.63 -3.71 20.98
CA TRP A 286 4.98 -4.81 20.07
C TRP A 286 3.96 -5.96 20.10
N ALA A 287 4.16 -7.01 19.30
CA ALA A 287 3.39 -8.25 19.37
C ALA A 287 4.15 -9.43 18.75
N THR A 288 3.83 -10.66 19.14
CA THR A 288 4.50 -11.87 18.60
C THR A 288 4.23 -12.07 17.10
N TRP A 289 3.05 -11.68 16.63
CA TRP A 289 2.65 -11.76 15.21
C TRP A 289 3.20 -10.60 14.35
N CYS A 290 3.93 -9.65 14.93
CA CYS A 290 4.45 -8.47 14.25
C CYS A 290 5.85 -8.74 13.68
N GLY A 291 5.94 -9.10 12.39
CA GLY A 291 7.22 -9.38 11.72
C GLY A 291 8.29 -8.29 11.92
N PRO A 292 8.01 -6.99 11.70
CA PRO A 292 8.98 -5.93 11.95
C PRO A 292 9.39 -5.79 13.42
N CYS A 293 8.53 -6.14 14.39
CA CYS A 293 8.86 -6.15 15.81
C CYS A 293 9.86 -7.26 16.11
N ILE A 294 9.60 -8.47 15.60
CA ILE A 294 10.50 -9.61 15.75
C ILE A 294 11.85 -9.36 15.08
N ASN A 295 11.87 -8.70 13.92
CA ASN A 295 13.12 -8.31 13.25
C ASN A 295 13.95 -7.27 14.03
N GLU A 296 13.31 -6.45 14.86
CA GLU A 296 13.99 -5.45 15.71
C GLU A 296 14.44 -6.03 17.06
N LEU A 297 13.84 -7.15 17.48
CA LEU A 297 14.12 -7.82 18.75
C LEU A 297 15.62 -8.07 19.03
N PRO A 298 16.47 -8.45 18.05
CA PRO A 298 17.91 -8.58 18.30
C PRO A 298 18.58 -7.28 18.74
N ASN A 299 18.15 -6.12 18.23
CA ASN A 299 18.68 -4.82 18.63
C ASN A 299 18.19 -4.43 20.02
N VAL A 300 16.92 -4.74 20.34
CA VAL A 300 16.34 -4.52 21.67
C VAL A 300 17.05 -5.37 22.71
N LYS A 301 17.21 -6.67 22.47
CA LYS A 301 17.95 -7.61 23.33
C LYS A 301 19.36 -7.12 23.61
N ARG A 302 20.09 -6.73 22.56
CA ARG A 302 21.46 -6.26 22.69
C ARG A 302 21.57 -4.94 23.45
N THR A 303 20.66 -4.00 23.21
CA THR A 303 20.60 -2.73 23.95
C THR A 303 20.31 -2.98 25.43
N TYR A 304 19.41 -3.92 25.74
CA TYR A 304 19.16 -4.30 27.13
C TYR A 304 20.39 -4.91 27.79
N GLU A 305 21.05 -5.86 27.13
CA GLU A 305 22.23 -6.52 27.69
C GLU A 305 23.37 -5.54 27.99
N GLU A 306 23.59 -4.55 27.12
CA GLU A 306 24.64 -3.55 27.29
C GLU A 306 24.35 -2.54 28.42
N TYR A 307 23.08 -2.17 28.60
CA TYR A 307 22.72 -1.03 29.47
C TYR A 307 21.93 -1.40 30.74
N LYS A 308 21.41 -2.63 30.88
CA LYS A 308 20.56 -3.04 32.04
C LYS A 308 21.18 -2.73 33.41
N ASP A 309 22.50 -2.83 33.53
CA ASP A 309 23.23 -2.54 34.77
C ASP A 309 23.57 -1.05 34.97
N GLN A 310 23.20 -0.20 34.01
CA GLN A 310 23.52 1.23 33.94
C GLN A 310 22.27 2.11 34.15
N LYS A 311 21.35 1.68 35.03
CA LYS A 311 20.05 2.36 35.27
C LYS A 311 19.21 2.49 33.99
N PHE A 312 19.10 1.39 33.23
CA PHE A 312 18.26 1.30 32.04
C PHE A 312 17.29 0.12 32.17
N GLN A 313 16.03 0.33 31.79
CA GLN A 313 15.01 -0.70 31.79
C GLN A 313 14.19 -0.69 30.49
N ILE A 314 13.73 -1.86 30.06
CA ILE A 314 12.72 -2.01 29.00
C ILE A 314 11.39 -2.44 29.62
N ILE A 315 10.29 -1.88 29.13
CA ILE A 315 8.93 -2.30 29.45
C ILE A 315 8.23 -2.65 28.13
N GLY A 316 7.92 -3.93 27.94
CA GLY A 316 7.22 -4.40 26.74
C GLY A 316 5.71 -4.36 26.92
N ILE A 317 5.01 -3.56 26.14
CA ILE A 317 3.54 -3.52 26.06
C ILE A 317 3.11 -4.33 24.83
N SER A 318 2.59 -5.53 25.05
CA SER A 318 2.18 -6.43 23.97
C SER A 318 0.73 -6.18 23.55
N LEU A 319 0.52 -6.12 22.23
CA LEU A 319 -0.79 -6.06 21.57
C LEU A 319 -1.20 -7.44 21.01
N ASP A 320 -0.67 -8.53 21.57
CA ASP A 320 -1.07 -9.89 21.20
C ASP A 320 -2.57 -10.12 21.40
N ARG A 321 -3.14 -11.02 20.59
CA ARG A 321 -4.59 -11.31 20.65
C ARG A 321 -4.98 -12.07 21.93
N SER A 322 -4.02 -12.75 22.54
CA SER A 322 -4.17 -13.49 23.79
C SER A 322 -2.84 -13.51 24.54
N GLN A 323 -2.89 -13.73 25.85
CA GLN A 323 -1.72 -13.74 26.73
C GLN A 323 -0.81 -14.97 26.54
N GLN A 324 -1.38 -16.14 26.24
CA GLN A 324 -0.64 -17.40 26.19
C GLN A 324 0.46 -17.45 25.10
N PRO A 325 0.25 -17.00 23.85
CA PRO A 325 1.32 -16.94 22.85
C PRO A 325 2.44 -15.97 23.23
N LEU A 326 2.09 -14.86 23.89
CA LEU A 326 3.05 -13.89 24.39
C LEU A 326 3.95 -14.51 25.46
N GLU A 327 3.37 -15.18 26.47
CA GLU A 327 4.12 -15.86 27.53
C GLU A 327 5.08 -16.91 26.96
N ALA A 328 4.57 -17.77 26.06
CA ALA A 328 5.39 -18.80 25.42
C ALA A 328 6.54 -18.20 24.60
N PHE A 329 6.32 -17.08 23.92
CA PHE A 329 7.35 -16.40 23.14
C PHE A 329 8.39 -15.70 24.03
N VAL A 330 7.94 -15.01 25.09
CA VAL A 330 8.82 -14.36 26.08
C VAL A 330 9.75 -15.38 26.74
N GLU A 331 9.21 -16.54 27.10
CA GLU A 331 10.00 -17.65 27.66
C GLU A 331 10.97 -18.22 26.63
N LYS A 332 10.49 -18.56 25.42
CA LYS A 332 11.31 -19.13 24.34
C LYS A 332 12.47 -18.22 23.92
N GLU A 333 12.21 -16.92 23.83
CA GLU A 333 13.20 -15.93 23.42
C GLU A 333 14.02 -15.40 24.59
N GLU A 334 13.79 -15.87 25.82
CA GLU A 334 14.50 -15.44 27.02
C GLU A 334 14.49 -13.91 27.19
N LEU A 335 13.33 -13.28 27.01
CA LEU A 335 13.20 -11.82 27.14
C LEU A 335 13.26 -11.42 28.62
N GLY A 336 14.45 -10.98 29.05
CA GLY A 336 14.76 -10.71 30.47
C GLY A 336 14.20 -9.40 31.04
N TRP A 337 13.29 -8.72 30.36
CA TRP A 337 12.65 -7.50 30.84
C TRP A 337 11.16 -7.72 31.12
N VAL A 338 10.49 -6.73 31.72
CA VAL A 338 9.08 -6.85 32.13
C VAL A 338 8.14 -6.66 30.94
N HIS A 339 7.06 -7.44 30.92
CA HIS A 339 6.04 -7.41 29.87
C HIS A 339 4.64 -7.29 30.45
N HIS A 340 3.78 -6.55 29.78
CA HIS A 340 2.33 -6.47 30.04
C HIS A 340 1.55 -6.78 28.77
N TRP A 341 0.46 -7.53 28.89
CA TRP A 341 -0.49 -7.76 27.81
C TRP A 341 -1.58 -6.69 27.83
N ASP A 342 -1.55 -5.77 26.86
CA ASP A 342 -2.48 -4.64 26.75
C ASP A 342 -3.80 -5.07 26.09
N GLN A 343 -4.60 -5.83 26.85
CA GLN A 343 -5.89 -6.33 26.39
C GLN A 343 -6.80 -5.18 25.95
N GLY A 344 -7.07 -5.12 24.63
CA GLY A 344 -7.91 -4.09 24.03
C GLY A 344 -7.17 -2.77 23.70
N GLY A 345 -5.84 -2.72 23.84
CA GLY A 345 -5.01 -1.59 23.42
C GLY A 345 -5.19 -0.32 24.26
N LYS A 346 -5.52 -0.44 25.56
CA LYS A 346 -5.82 0.70 26.42
C LYS A 346 -4.61 1.62 26.60
N ILE A 347 -3.44 1.04 26.88
CA ILE A 347 -2.18 1.78 27.01
C ILE A 347 -1.72 2.27 25.63
N ALA A 348 -1.80 1.44 24.60
CA ALA A 348 -1.47 1.82 23.22
C ALA A 348 -2.26 3.05 22.77
N ASN A 349 -3.57 3.07 23.03
CA ASN A 349 -4.45 4.19 22.72
C ASN A 349 -4.12 5.45 23.52
N GLN A 350 -3.73 5.31 24.79
CA GLN A 350 -3.29 6.43 25.64
C GLN A 350 -2.03 7.12 25.08
N TYR A 351 -1.12 6.34 24.48
CA TYR A 351 0.12 6.82 23.87
C TYR A 351 -0.04 7.21 22.39
N GLY A 352 -1.22 7.06 21.81
CA GLY A 352 -1.49 7.38 20.40
C GLY A 352 -0.84 6.39 19.43
N VAL A 353 -0.61 5.15 19.88
CA VAL A 353 0.00 4.09 19.08
C VAL A 353 -1.05 3.50 18.14
N THR A 354 -0.96 3.86 16.87
CA THR A 354 -1.83 3.34 15.80
C THR A 354 -1.19 2.20 15.00
N GLY A 355 0.04 1.81 15.33
CA GLY A 355 0.79 0.77 14.64
C GLY A 355 2.05 0.38 15.41
N ILE A 356 2.43 -0.89 15.28
CA ILE A 356 3.59 -1.48 15.95
C ILE A 356 4.66 -1.94 14.92
N PRO A 357 5.96 -1.94 15.28
CA PRO A 357 6.49 -1.54 16.58
C PRO A 357 6.51 -0.01 16.76
N SER A 358 6.21 0.43 17.98
CA SER A 358 6.32 1.83 18.39
C SER A 358 7.06 1.89 19.72
N MET A 359 8.13 2.67 19.78
CA MET A 359 8.99 2.74 20.95
C MET A 359 9.08 4.18 21.46
N PHE A 360 9.09 4.34 22.78
CA PHE A 360 9.25 5.62 23.46
C PHE A 360 10.42 5.50 24.43
N LEU A 361 11.39 6.40 24.29
CA LEU A 361 12.56 6.45 25.16
C LEU A 361 12.38 7.59 26.17
N LEU A 362 12.27 7.23 27.44
CA LEU A 362 12.05 8.13 28.57
C LEU A 362 13.37 8.34 29.31
N ASP A 363 13.61 9.55 29.80
CA ASP A 363 14.70 9.81 30.74
C ASP A 363 14.32 9.50 32.19
N GLY A 364 15.28 9.67 33.11
CA GLY A 364 15.08 9.39 34.54
C GLY A 364 13.97 10.20 35.22
N GLU A 365 13.48 11.29 34.63
CA GLU A 365 12.36 12.07 35.16
C GLU A 365 11.01 11.56 34.62
N GLY A 366 11.03 10.63 33.66
CA GLY A 366 9.85 10.12 32.96
C GLY A 366 9.43 11.00 31.77
N ILE A 367 10.31 11.87 31.26
CA ILE A 367 10.04 12.67 30.07
C ILE A 367 10.38 11.87 28.83
N ILE A 368 9.47 11.82 27.85
CA ILE A 368 9.70 11.16 26.57
C ILE A 368 10.68 12.01 25.76
N ARG A 369 11.86 11.45 25.46
CA ARG A 369 12.95 12.16 24.75
C ARG A 369 12.99 11.84 23.28
N LYS A 370 12.67 10.62 22.89
CA LYS A 370 12.66 10.15 21.50
C LYS A 370 11.59 9.09 21.30
N THR A 371 11.09 8.98 20.07
CA THR A 371 10.08 7.98 19.69
C THR A 371 10.44 7.30 18.36
N ASN A 372 9.85 6.14 18.08
CA ASN A 372 10.03 5.35 16.84
C ASN A 372 11.51 5.02 16.54
N LEU A 373 12.27 4.75 17.60
CA LEU A 373 13.65 4.31 17.51
C LEU A 373 13.72 2.87 17.01
N ARG A 374 14.67 2.58 16.10
CA ARG A 374 14.99 1.24 15.60
C ARG A 374 16.45 1.15 15.20
N GLY A 375 17.00 -0.05 15.16
CA GLY A 375 18.39 -0.34 14.83
C GLY A 375 19.37 0.54 15.60
N ARG A 376 20.37 1.07 14.91
CA ARG A 376 21.42 1.90 15.52
C ARG A 376 20.89 3.18 16.18
N ALA A 377 19.77 3.71 15.71
CA ALA A 377 19.16 4.90 16.31
C ALA A 377 18.65 4.60 17.72
N LEU A 378 18.15 3.39 17.98
CA LEU A 378 17.76 2.93 19.31
C LEU A 378 18.95 2.91 20.26
N GLU A 379 19.98 2.15 19.90
CA GLU A 379 21.17 1.97 20.73
C GLU A 379 21.86 3.29 21.04
N THR A 380 22.07 4.12 20.01
CA THR A 380 22.76 5.41 20.17
C THR A 380 21.96 6.32 21.09
N SER A 381 20.64 6.33 20.94
CA SER A 381 19.76 7.14 21.79
C SER A 381 19.73 6.66 23.23
N VAL A 382 19.72 5.34 23.46
CA VAL A 382 19.81 4.77 24.82
C VAL A 382 21.18 5.09 25.42
N ALA A 383 22.27 4.88 24.70
CA ALA A 383 23.62 5.18 25.17
C ALA A 383 23.80 6.66 25.56
N GLU A 384 23.34 7.57 24.70
CA GLU A 384 23.35 9.02 24.96
C GLU A 384 22.56 9.35 26.22
N LEU A 385 21.35 8.81 26.33
CA LEU A 385 20.45 9.17 27.42
C LEU A 385 20.84 8.52 28.74
N VAL A 386 21.38 7.30 28.73
CA VAL A 386 21.97 6.64 29.89
C VAL A 386 23.17 7.44 30.38
N LYS A 387 24.08 7.85 29.49
CA LYS A 387 25.21 8.71 29.85
C LYS A 387 24.76 10.05 30.42
N GLU A 388 23.76 10.68 29.82
CA GLU A 388 23.14 11.91 30.35
C GLU A 388 22.56 11.67 31.76
N ASN A 389 21.86 10.56 31.96
CA ASN A 389 21.23 10.19 33.23
C ASN A 389 22.27 9.88 34.33
N LEU A 390 23.40 9.27 33.98
CA LEU A 390 24.51 8.98 34.90
C LEU A 390 25.32 10.21 35.29
N THR A 391 25.31 11.26 34.46
CA THR A 391 26.08 12.50 34.68
C THR A 391 25.27 13.61 35.34
N LYS A 392 23.95 13.48 35.41
CA LYS A 392 23.07 14.36 36.19
C LYS A 392 23.20 14.07 37.69
N PRO A 393 23.46 15.06 38.55
CA PRO A 393 23.41 14.88 40.00
C PRO A 393 22.01 14.43 40.42
N ALA A 394 21.93 13.36 41.23
CA ALA A 394 20.66 12.85 41.71
C ALA A 394 19.89 13.95 42.46
N LYS A 395 18.77 14.42 41.89
CA LYS A 395 17.77 15.16 42.65
C LYS A 395 16.95 14.15 43.44
N SER A 396 16.92 14.34 44.76
CA SER A 396 16.17 13.51 45.71
C SER A 396 14.67 13.43 45.33
N PRO A 397 14.03 12.25 45.43
CA PRO A 397 12.60 12.10 45.24
C PRO A 397 11.87 12.56 46.51
N ALA A 398 11.58 13.85 46.59
CA ALA A 398 10.58 14.39 47.51
C ALA A 398 10.06 15.71 46.93
N GLU A 399 8.97 15.63 46.17
CA GLU A 399 7.85 16.60 46.20
C GLU A 399 6.83 16.22 45.11
N THR A 400 5.97 15.25 45.43
CA THR A 400 4.67 15.11 44.78
C THR A 400 3.63 15.95 45.53
N ASN A 401 3.12 16.96 44.83
CA ASN A 401 1.80 17.57 44.90
C ASN A 401 1.24 18.10 46.24
N LYS A 402 0.98 19.42 46.27
CA LYS A 402 -0.38 19.93 46.55
C LYS A 402 -0.67 21.25 45.81
N PRO A 403 -1.92 21.49 45.40
CA PRO A 403 -2.33 22.58 44.51
C PRO A 403 -2.71 23.84 45.31
N GLU A 404 -2.46 25.03 44.76
CA GLU A 404 -3.45 26.13 44.67
C GLU A 404 -2.84 27.46 44.19
N SER A 405 -3.48 28.00 43.16
CA SER A 405 -3.82 29.40 42.91
C SER A 405 -2.80 30.56 43.06
N ASN A 406 -2.81 31.38 42.01
CA ASN A 406 -2.79 32.85 41.98
C ASN A 406 -1.56 33.58 41.38
N ALA A 407 -1.93 34.33 40.33
CA ALA A 407 -1.50 35.69 39.99
C ALA A 407 -0.11 35.93 39.35
N LYS A 408 -0.19 36.20 38.03
CA LYS A 408 0.51 37.15 37.14
C LYS A 408 1.74 37.99 37.60
N PRO A 409 2.57 38.42 36.62
CA PRO A 409 4.03 38.53 36.67
C PRO A 409 4.54 39.94 37.01
N LYS A 410 5.85 40.08 37.27
CA LYS A 410 6.56 41.36 37.08
C LYS A 410 8.09 41.24 36.97
N SER A 411 8.60 41.96 35.97
CA SER A 411 9.92 42.64 35.83
C SER A 411 11.08 41.95 35.09
N ILE A 412 11.43 42.56 33.95
CA ILE A 412 12.76 42.64 33.31
C ILE A 412 13.32 44.05 33.69
N PRO A 413 14.65 44.26 33.85
CA PRO A 413 15.47 44.89 32.79
C PRO A 413 16.90 44.28 32.64
N ALA A 414 17.36 43.97 31.42
CA ALA A 414 18.34 44.72 30.57
C ALA A 414 19.75 44.86 31.18
N THR A 415 20.89 44.53 30.56
CA THR A 415 21.48 44.97 29.26
C THR A 415 22.84 44.20 29.15
N LYS A 416 23.48 43.84 28.01
CA LYS A 416 24.04 44.71 26.97
C LYS A 416 24.62 43.87 25.82
N LEU A 417 24.33 44.33 24.59
CA LEU A 417 24.82 43.85 23.31
C LEU A 417 26.23 44.36 22.99
N ILE A 418 27.00 43.56 22.25
CA ILE A 418 28.04 44.02 21.33
C ILE A 418 27.77 43.36 19.97
N LYS A 419 27.75 44.16 18.89
CA LYS A 419 27.74 43.73 17.48
C LYS A 419 29.05 44.19 16.81
N PRO A 420 29.50 43.50 15.74
CA PRO A 420 29.44 44.15 14.43
C PRO A 420 28.91 43.25 13.28
N LYS A 421 28.45 43.93 12.22
CA LYS A 421 28.02 43.53 10.85
C LYS A 421 29.27 43.38 9.92
N PRO A 422 29.18 43.12 8.58
CA PRO A 422 28.30 42.27 7.76
C PRO A 422 29.06 41.40 6.68
N THR A 423 28.33 40.43 6.12
CA THR A 423 28.45 39.77 4.78
C THR A 423 29.71 38.99 4.36
N GLN A 424 29.52 37.72 4.02
CA GLN A 424 29.71 37.22 2.65
C GLN A 424 28.90 35.93 2.44
N GLN A 425 28.08 35.96 1.38
CA GLN A 425 27.44 34.78 0.81
C GLN A 425 28.54 33.80 0.38
N ASN A 426 28.46 32.56 0.86
CA ASN A 426 28.97 31.41 0.13
C ASN A 426 27.88 30.35 0.19
N GLU A 427 27.38 30.01 -1.00
CA GLU A 427 26.46 28.92 -1.25
C GLU A 427 27.07 27.62 -0.71
N ALA A 428 26.40 26.96 0.24
CA ALA A 428 26.63 25.56 0.52
C ALA A 428 25.68 24.77 -0.38
N PRO A 429 26.16 23.87 -1.25
CA PRO A 429 25.27 23.04 -2.07
C PRO A 429 24.36 22.23 -1.15
N SER A 430 23.06 22.23 -1.45
CA SER A 430 22.13 21.29 -0.83
C SER A 430 22.63 19.87 -1.10
N LEU A 431 23.25 19.23 -0.09
CA LEU A 431 23.57 17.81 -0.15
C LEU A 431 22.26 17.04 -0.06
N ILE A 432 21.65 16.82 -1.22
CA ILE A 432 20.72 15.70 -1.42
C ILE A 432 21.51 14.46 -1.01
N ALA A 433 21.11 13.80 0.09
CA ALA A 433 21.77 12.60 0.57
C ALA A 433 21.65 11.52 -0.53
N LYS A 434 22.76 11.25 -1.24
CA LYS A 434 22.84 10.18 -2.24
C LYS A 434 22.56 8.85 -1.57
N LYS A 435 21.66 8.05 -2.14
CA LYS A 435 21.40 6.68 -1.68
C LYS A 435 22.54 5.77 -2.13
N VAL A 436 22.84 4.73 -1.37
CA VAL A 436 23.90 3.74 -1.70
C VAL A 436 23.71 3.13 -3.09
N SER A 437 22.46 2.91 -3.52
CA SER A 437 22.09 2.43 -4.85
C SER A 437 22.49 3.39 -5.99
N ASP A 438 22.59 4.70 -5.72
CA ASP A 438 22.87 5.72 -6.74
C ASP A 438 24.31 5.63 -7.26
N TRP A 439 25.15 4.79 -6.65
CA TRP A 439 26.53 4.55 -7.06
C TRP A 439 26.69 3.51 -8.16
N ILE A 440 25.68 2.67 -8.39
CA ILE A 440 25.74 1.63 -9.43
C ILE A 440 25.93 2.27 -10.80
N GLY A 441 26.90 1.78 -11.56
CA GLY A 441 27.31 2.28 -12.87
C GLY A 441 28.22 3.52 -12.83
N LYS A 442 28.63 4.01 -11.65
CA LYS A 442 29.50 5.18 -11.51
C LYS A 442 30.93 4.78 -11.12
N PRO A 443 31.94 5.59 -11.48
CA PRO A 443 33.29 5.42 -10.96
C PRO A 443 33.32 5.45 -9.44
N ALA A 444 33.97 4.47 -8.84
CA ALA A 444 34.16 4.39 -7.40
C ALA A 444 34.97 5.60 -6.92
N PRO A 445 34.43 6.41 -5.99
CA PRO A 445 35.14 7.55 -5.44
C PRO A 445 36.47 7.12 -4.81
N ASP A 446 37.56 7.68 -5.30
CA ASP A 446 38.88 7.37 -4.75
C ASP A 446 39.03 7.86 -3.31
N PHE A 447 39.76 7.10 -2.49
CA PHE A 447 40.18 7.52 -1.16
C PHE A 447 41.65 7.13 -1.00
N LYS A 448 42.38 7.95 -0.25
CA LYS A 448 43.80 7.75 0.02
C LYS A 448 44.06 7.90 1.51
N GLY A 449 44.82 6.98 2.08
CA GLY A 449 45.26 7.07 3.46
C GLY A 449 46.23 5.98 3.82
N THR A 450 46.31 5.70 5.11
CA THR A 450 47.16 4.63 5.65
C THR A 450 46.26 3.52 6.17
N ASP A 451 46.57 2.28 5.83
CA ASP A 451 45.87 1.12 6.33
C ASP A 451 46.16 0.89 7.84
N VAL A 452 45.57 -0.15 8.41
CA VAL A 452 45.77 -0.49 9.82
C VAL A 452 47.22 -0.89 10.13
N LYS A 453 47.97 -1.46 9.18
CA LYS A 453 49.36 -1.90 9.36
C LYS A 453 50.38 -0.77 9.19
N GLY A 454 49.97 0.36 8.62
CA GLY A 454 50.84 1.51 8.38
C GLY A 454 51.23 1.69 6.90
N ASP A 455 50.70 0.87 6.02
CA ASP A 455 50.98 0.89 4.58
C ASP A 455 50.10 1.94 3.88
N GLU A 456 50.61 2.53 2.80
CA GLU A 456 49.85 3.49 2.00
C GLU A 456 48.79 2.75 1.18
N LEU A 457 47.52 3.17 1.32
CA LEU A 457 46.38 2.54 0.68
C LEU A 457 45.61 3.59 -0.14
N SER A 458 45.44 3.32 -1.43
CA SER A 458 44.58 4.09 -2.34
C SER A 458 43.73 3.16 -3.19
N LEU A 459 42.44 3.48 -3.34
CA LEU A 459 41.54 2.62 -4.13
C LEU A 459 41.94 2.54 -5.60
N LYS A 460 42.58 3.60 -6.13
CA LYS A 460 43.10 3.61 -7.50
C LYS A 460 44.24 2.61 -7.73
N ASP A 461 44.92 2.18 -6.68
CA ASP A 461 46.07 1.29 -6.81
C ASP A 461 45.64 -0.13 -7.21
N TYR A 462 44.34 -0.43 -7.08
CA TYR A 462 43.70 -1.69 -7.48
C TYR A 462 43.02 -1.63 -8.85
N ARG A 463 43.28 -0.60 -9.67
CA ARG A 463 42.82 -0.61 -11.07
C ARG A 463 43.38 -1.85 -11.79
N GLY A 464 42.53 -2.50 -12.58
CA GLY A 464 42.77 -3.80 -13.19
C GLY A 464 42.30 -4.99 -12.34
N GLN A 465 41.98 -4.78 -11.06
CA GLN A 465 41.45 -5.82 -10.17
C GLN A 465 39.98 -5.57 -9.86
N VAL A 466 39.23 -6.66 -9.64
CA VAL A 466 37.90 -6.59 -9.05
C VAL A 466 38.05 -6.32 -7.55
N VAL A 467 37.38 -5.30 -7.03
CA VAL A 467 37.49 -4.89 -5.62
C VAL A 467 36.15 -5.01 -4.92
N LEU A 468 36.10 -5.75 -3.81
CA LEU A 468 35.00 -5.69 -2.85
C LEU A 468 35.36 -4.71 -1.73
N LEU A 469 34.73 -3.54 -1.74
CA LEU A 469 34.89 -2.52 -0.72
C LEU A 469 33.86 -2.74 0.40
N ASP A 470 34.29 -3.31 1.52
CA ASP A 470 33.45 -3.77 2.63
C ASP A 470 33.44 -2.76 3.79
N PHE A 471 32.30 -2.14 4.09
CA PHE A 471 32.13 -1.26 5.24
C PHE A 471 31.62 -2.06 6.44
N TRP A 472 32.45 -2.18 7.48
CA TRP A 472 32.23 -3.09 8.60
C TRP A 472 32.74 -2.52 9.93
N ALA A 473 32.55 -3.27 11.02
CA ALA A 473 33.18 -2.99 12.31
C ALA A 473 33.23 -4.23 13.21
N THR A 474 34.16 -4.28 14.16
CA THR A 474 34.29 -5.43 15.08
C THR A 474 33.07 -5.61 16.00
N TRP A 475 32.39 -4.51 16.34
CA TRP A 475 31.16 -4.51 17.14
C TRP A 475 29.89 -4.79 16.31
N CYS A 476 30.00 -4.96 14.99
CA CYS A 476 28.87 -5.24 14.10
C CYS A 476 28.61 -6.75 13.97
N GLY A 477 27.63 -7.26 14.71
CA GLY A 477 27.26 -8.69 14.70
C GLY A 477 27.01 -9.29 13.30
N PRO A 478 26.20 -8.68 12.43
CA PRO A 478 26.01 -9.16 11.07
C PRO A 478 27.30 -9.15 10.24
N CYS A 479 28.13 -8.12 10.36
CA CYS A 479 29.43 -8.05 9.69
C CYS A 479 30.35 -9.21 10.12
N ILE A 480 30.41 -9.48 11.43
CA ILE A 480 31.17 -10.61 11.97
C ILE A 480 30.62 -11.96 11.48
N LYS A 481 29.29 -12.08 11.35
CA LYS A 481 28.64 -13.29 10.81
C LYS A 481 28.92 -13.50 9.32
N GLU A 482 29.13 -12.43 8.56
CA GLU A 482 29.51 -12.48 7.13
C GLU A 482 31.01 -12.78 6.94
N MET A 483 31.84 -12.54 7.96
CA MET A 483 33.30 -12.67 7.89
C MET A 483 33.80 -14.05 7.43
N PRO A 484 33.27 -15.20 7.90
CA PRO A 484 33.67 -16.52 7.39
C PRO A 484 33.41 -16.68 5.89
N LYS A 485 32.33 -16.09 5.38
CA LYS A 485 31.99 -16.12 3.95
C LYS A 485 32.97 -15.27 3.15
N LEU A 486 33.28 -14.06 3.61
CA LEU A 486 34.28 -13.20 2.97
C LEU A 486 35.66 -13.86 2.93
N LYS A 487 36.08 -14.52 4.02
CA LYS A 487 37.31 -15.32 4.04
C LYS A 487 37.30 -16.42 2.98
N LYS A 488 36.22 -17.19 2.90
CA LYS A 488 36.05 -18.22 1.87
C LYS A 488 36.13 -17.64 0.46
N THR A 489 35.42 -16.56 0.18
CA THR A 489 35.45 -15.88 -1.12
C THR A 489 36.85 -15.36 -1.45
N TYR A 490 37.54 -14.73 -0.51
CA TYR A 490 38.90 -14.24 -0.72
C TYR A 490 39.87 -15.37 -1.04
N GLU A 491 39.82 -16.49 -0.32
CA GLU A 491 40.68 -17.65 -0.60
C GLU A 491 40.45 -18.26 -1.99
N ILE A 492 39.22 -18.22 -2.51
CA ILE A 492 38.90 -18.74 -3.85
C ILE A 492 39.42 -17.80 -4.96
N TYR A 493 39.31 -16.48 -4.76
CA TYR A 493 39.48 -15.51 -5.85
C TYR A 493 40.74 -14.63 -5.74
N LYS A 494 41.46 -14.59 -4.62
CA LYS A 494 42.64 -13.69 -4.43
C LYS A 494 43.71 -13.80 -5.52
N ASP A 495 43.88 -14.99 -6.12
CA ASP A 495 44.84 -15.23 -7.20
C ASP A 495 44.26 -14.95 -8.60
N GLN A 496 43.05 -14.40 -8.67
CA GLN A 496 42.26 -14.17 -9.89
C GLN A 496 41.99 -12.67 -10.11
N ASN A 497 42.95 -11.79 -9.78
CA ASN A 497 42.79 -10.33 -9.85
C ASN A 497 41.60 -9.82 -9.02
N PHE A 498 41.41 -10.36 -7.81
CA PHE A 498 40.37 -9.95 -6.87
C PHE A 498 40.96 -9.51 -5.54
N GLN A 499 40.45 -8.41 -5.01
CA GLN A 499 40.83 -7.87 -3.72
C GLN A 499 39.62 -7.49 -2.85
N ILE A 500 39.74 -7.69 -1.54
CA ILE A 500 38.82 -7.10 -0.55
C ILE A 500 39.52 -5.90 0.11
N ILE A 501 38.80 -4.81 0.33
CA ILE A 501 39.29 -3.69 1.15
C ILE A 501 38.26 -3.42 2.23
N GLY A 502 38.65 -3.63 3.49
CA GLY A 502 37.76 -3.45 4.64
C GLY A 502 37.81 -2.03 5.18
N ILE A 503 36.77 -1.24 4.99
CA ILE A 503 36.58 0.07 5.62
C ILE A 503 35.96 -0.12 7.00
N SER A 504 36.79 -0.06 8.04
CA SER A 504 36.34 -0.21 9.42
C SER A 504 35.79 1.11 9.98
N LEU A 505 34.60 1.01 10.58
CA LEU A 505 33.93 2.07 11.34
C LEU A 505 34.11 1.88 12.86
N ASP A 506 35.11 1.12 13.28
CA ASP A 506 35.43 0.92 14.68
C ASP A 506 35.70 2.25 15.39
N ARG A 507 35.28 2.36 16.65
CA ARG A 507 35.43 3.62 17.41
C ARG A 507 36.88 3.87 17.84
N SER A 508 37.71 2.83 17.81
CA SER A 508 39.11 2.85 18.20
C SER A 508 39.86 1.78 17.41
N LYS A 509 41.12 2.05 17.06
CA LYS A 509 42.00 1.14 16.33
C LYS A 509 42.34 -0.18 17.07
N PRO A 510 42.58 -0.21 18.40
CA PRO A 510 43.06 -1.43 19.05
C PRO A 510 42.12 -2.66 18.98
N PRO A 511 40.79 -2.52 19.18
CA PRO A 511 39.86 -3.64 18.97
C PRO A 511 39.84 -4.15 17.53
N LEU A 512 39.96 -3.25 16.55
CA LEU A 512 40.08 -3.59 15.13
C LEU A 512 41.35 -4.40 14.85
N GLU A 513 42.50 -3.92 15.33
CA GLU A 513 43.79 -4.62 15.22
C GLU A 513 43.73 -6.01 15.86
N ALA A 514 43.23 -6.10 17.10
CA ALA A 514 43.10 -7.36 17.81
C ALA A 514 42.18 -8.35 17.10
N TYR A 515 41.10 -7.88 16.47
CA TYR A 515 40.20 -8.74 15.72
C TYR A 515 40.81 -9.22 14.39
N ILE A 516 41.46 -8.33 13.64
CA ILE A 516 42.17 -8.65 12.39
C ILE A 516 43.24 -9.72 12.66
N GLU A 517 44.01 -9.56 13.73
CA GLU A 517 45.05 -10.51 14.14
C GLU A 517 44.43 -11.85 14.57
N LYS A 518 43.42 -11.81 15.45
CA LYS A 518 42.74 -13.02 15.95
C LYS A 518 42.10 -13.84 14.84
N GLU A 519 41.41 -13.19 13.90
CA GLU A 519 40.70 -13.87 12.82
C GLU A 519 41.56 -14.08 11.57
N ALA A 520 42.81 -13.64 11.60
CA ALA A 520 43.75 -13.70 10.47
C ALA A 520 43.12 -13.17 9.17
N LEU A 521 42.56 -11.96 9.21
CA LEU A 521 42.00 -11.33 8.01
C LEU A 521 43.15 -10.93 7.07
N ALA A 522 43.18 -11.56 5.90
CA ALA A 522 44.34 -11.53 5.00
C ALA A 522 44.40 -10.27 4.12
N TRP A 523 43.30 -9.53 4.01
CA TRP A 523 43.20 -8.34 3.17
C TRP A 523 43.46 -7.05 3.95
N GLU A 524 43.55 -5.94 3.22
CA GLU A 524 43.85 -4.63 3.79
C GLU A 524 42.63 -4.00 4.46
N HIS A 525 42.89 -3.29 5.55
CA HIS A 525 41.85 -2.64 6.33
C HIS A 525 42.17 -1.16 6.52
N TYR A 526 41.23 -0.29 6.16
CA TYR A 526 41.31 1.14 6.40
C TYR A 526 40.44 1.51 7.59
N TRP A 527 40.98 2.24 8.56
CA TRP A 527 40.20 2.74 9.69
C TRP A 527 39.64 4.13 9.38
N ASP A 528 38.33 4.20 9.09
CA ASP A 528 37.62 5.44 8.72
C ASP A 528 37.28 6.29 9.95
N GLN A 529 38.32 6.68 10.70
CA GLN A 529 38.20 7.38 11.99
C GLN A 529 37.42 8.70 11.88
N ASP A 530 37.63 9.45 10.80
CA ASP A 530 37.01 10.76 10.56
C ASP A 530 35.72 10.68 9.74
N ARG A 531 35.30 9.46 9.36
CA ARG A 531 34.07 9.17 8.62
C ARG A 531 34.07 9.72 7.19
N LYS A 532 35.22 10.11 6.65
CA LYS A 532 35.29 10.68 5.30
C LYS A 532 34.90 9.67 4.25
N VAL A 533 35.43 8.45 4.31
CA VAL A 533 35.22 7.44 3.27
C VAL A 533 33.76 6.97 3.29
N ARG A 534 33.18 6.67 4.46
CA ARG A 534 31.76 6.30 4.55
C ARG A 534 30.83 7.40 4.06
N THR A 535 31.14 8.68 4.37
CA THR A 535 30.31 9.81 3.94
C THR A 535 30.43 10.03 2.43
N GLN A 536 31.63 9.90 1.88
CA GLN A 536 31.89 9.98 0.43
C GLN A 536 31.09 8.93 -0.34
N TYR A 537 30.95 7.71 0.21
CA TYR A 537 30.17 6.63 -0.38
C TYR A 537 28.68 6.62 0.02
N GLY A 538 28.22 7.57 0.84
CA GLY A 538 26.82 7.62 1.30
C GLY A 538 26.42 6.46 2.21
N VAL A 539 27.39 5.80 2.85
CA VAL A 539 27.16 4.65 3.74
C VAL A 539 26.63 5.13 5.09
N THR A 540 25.39 4.73 5.40
CA THR A 540 24.69 5.12 6.62
C THR A 540 24.46 3.96 7.60
N ALA A 541 24.62 2.72 7.14
CA ALA A 541 24.52 1.48 7.92
C ALA A 541 25.64 0.51 7.51
N ILE A 542 25.97 -0.44 8.40
CA ILE A 542 26.89 -1.56 8.12
C ILE A 542 26.23 -2.88 8.56
N PRO A 543 26.48 -4.02 7.88
CA PRO A 543 27.40 -4.18 6.75
C PRO A 543 26.88 -3.49 5.48
N THR A 544 27.79 -2.97 4.67
CA THR A 544 27.50 -2.46 3.34
C THR A 544 28.73 -2.69 2.49
N ALA A 545 28.60 -3.43 1.40
CA ALA A 545 29.71 -3.62 0.47
C ALA A 545 29.37 -3.10 -0.92
N PHE A 546 30.40 -2.61 -1.61
CA PHE A 546 30.38 -2.24 -3.01
C PHE A 546 31.29 -3.20 -3.78
N LEU A 547 30.81 -3.70 -4.90
CA LEU A 547 31.61 -4.51 -5.81
C LEU A 547 32.00 -3.65 -7.01
N ILE A 548 33.30 -3.54 -7.24
CA ILE A 548 33.93 -2.61 -8.18
C ILE A 548 34.69 -3.46 -9.21
N ASP A 549 34.57 -3.15 -10.51
CA ASP A 549 35.31 -3.85 -11.56
C ASP A 549 36.73 -3.30 -11.78
N GLY A 550 37.50 -3.93 -12.66
CA GLY A 550 38.89 -3.54 -12.97
C GLY A 550 39.04 -2.13 -13.55
N GLU A 551 37.99 -1.56 -14.15
CA GLU A 551 37.99 -0.17 -14.63
C GLU A 551 37.71 0.83 -13.49
N GLY A 552 37.28 0.32 -12.33
CA GLY A 552 36.94 1.11 -11.15
C GLY A 552 35.49 1.57 -11.13
N ILE A 553 34.59 0.92 -11.86
CA ILE A 553 33.15 1.22 -11.86
C ILE A 553 32.45 0.35 -10.80
N ILE A 554 31.57 0.95 -10.02
CA ILE A 554 30.74 0.23 -9.04
C ILE A 554 29.66 -0.54 -9.79
N ARG A 555 29.71 -1.87 -9.71
CA ARG A 555 28.79 -2.79 -10.40
C ARG A 555 27.64 -3.24 -9.51
N LYS A 556 27.87 -3.36 -8.20
CA LYS A 556 26.84 -3.65 -7.19
C LYS A 556 27.09 -2.82 -5.94
N ALA A 557 26.03 -2.43 -5.24
CA ALA A 557 26.08 -1.66 -3.99
C ALA A 557 25.09 -2.21 -2.97
N SER A 558 25.36 -2.02 -1.67
CA SER A 558 24.52 -2.51 -0.56
C SER A 558 24.38 -4.03 -0.48
N LEU A 559 25.47 -4.77 -0.66
CA LEU A 559 25.48 -6.25 -0.66
C LEU A 559 25.20 -6.93 0.70
N GLY A 560 24.80 -6.19 1.75
CA GLY A 560 24.41 -6.78 3.03
C GLY A 560 23.13 -7.62 2.87
N GLY A 561 23.26 -8.94 2.90
CA GLY A 561 22.18 -9.90 2.64
C GLY A 561 22.13 -10.53 1.24
N PHE A 562 23.09 -10.28 0.34
CA PHE A 562 23.22 -10.93 -0.98
C PHE A 562 24.31 -12.01 -1.01
N ASP A 563 24.31 -12.88 -2.03
CA ASP A 563 25.41 -13.82 -2.25
C ASP A 563 26.66 -13.12 -2.82
N VAL A 564 27.51 -12.62 -1.92
CA VAL A 564 28.81 -12.01 -2.25
C VAL A 564 29.70 -12.94 -3.09
N GLU A 565 29.66 -14.26 -2.85
CA GLU A 565 30.50 -15.22 -3.55
C GLU A 565 30.12 -15.29 -5.04
N SER A 566 28.82 -15.41 -5.34
CA SER A 566 28.33 -15.43 -6.72
C SER A 566 28.60 -14.11 -7.46
N ALA A 567 28.43 -12.98 -6.78
CA ALA A 567 28.66 -11.68 -7.39
C ALA A 567 30.15 -11.44 -7.73
N VAL A 568 31.06 -11.89 -6.85
CA VAL A 568 32.51 -11.85 -7.11
C VAL A 568 32.88 -12.80 -8.24
N ALA A 569 32.36 -14.03 -8.22
CA ALA A 569 32.63 -15.04 -9.26
C ALA A 569 32.31 -14.53 -10.67
N GLU A 570 31.14 -13.92 -10.82
CA GLU A 570 30.66 -13.33 -12.06
C GLU A 570 31.61 -12.23 -12.56
N LEU A 571 31.97 -11.29 -11.69
CA LEU A 571 32.75 -10.11 -12.10
C LEU A 571 34.23 -10.41 -12.32
N VAL A 572 34.79 -11.36 -11.56
CA VAL A 572 36.17 -11.84 -11.75
C VAL A 572 36.31 -12.51 -13.12
N LYS A 573 35.35 -13.34 -13.51
CA LYS A 573 35.33 -13.98 -14.83
C LYS A 573 35.25 -12.92 -15.95
N GLU A 574 34.36 -11.94 -15.83
CA GLU A 574 34.24 -10.83 -16.79
C GLU A 574 35.58 -10.06 -16.92
N ASN A 575 36.25 -9.80 -15.80
CA ASN A 575 37.51 -9.06 -15.79
C ASN A 575 38.66 -9.87 -16.44
N GLN A 576 38.71 -11.19 -16.23
CA GLN A 576 39.67 -12.08 -16.89
C GLN A 576 39.50 -12.15 -18.40
N GLU A 577 38.25 -12.27 -18.87
CA GLU A 577 37.94 -12.30 -20.31
C GLU A 577 38.35 -11.00 -21.01
N LYS A 578 38.26 -9.85 -20.32
CA LYS A 578 38.75 -8.55 -20.80
C LYS A 578 40.28 -8.44 -20.81
N THR A 579 40.98 -9.01 -19.82
CA THR A 579 42.45 -8.99 -19.78
C THR A 579 43.08 -9.94 -20.80
N ASP A 580 42.45 -11.08 -21.08
CA ASP A 580 42.98 -12.10 -21.97
C ASP A 580 42.72 -11.80 -23.46
N ASN A 581 41.81 -10.87 -23.76
CA ASN A 581 41.48 -10.48 -25.13
C ASN A 581 41.33 -8.95 -25.29
N PRO A 582 42.45 -8.19 -25.26
CA PRO A 582 42.42 -6.73 -25.37
C PRO A 582 42.08 -6.31 -26.81
N SER A 583 40.79 -6.14 -27.12
CA SER A 583 40.36 -5.49 -28.37
C SER A 583 40.69 -3.99 -28.31
N PRO A 584 41.06 -3.35 -29.44
CA PRO A 584 41.73 -2.05 -29.43
C PRO A 584 40.82 -0.93 -28.93
N THR A 585 41.25 -0.27 -27.85
CA THR A 585 40.65 0.90 -27.22
C THR A 585 40.43 2.02 -28.23
N LYS A 586 39.19 2.51 -28.36
CA LYS A 586 38.93 3.86 -28.85
C LYS A 586 38.77 4.81 -27.67
N THR A 587 39.59 5.84 -27.74
CA THR A 587 39.82 6.95 -26.83
C THR A 587 38.54 7.69 -26.43
N SER A 588 38.54 8.14 -25.18
CA SER A 588 37.62 9.08 -24.54
C SER A 588 36.84 10.04 -25.47
N GLU A 589 35.54 9.83 -25.56
CA GLU A 589 34.58 10.91 -25.80
C GLU A 589 33.45 10.80 -24.77
N ILE A 590 33.10 11.96 -24.24
CA ILE A 590 32.09 12.19 -23.22
C ILE A 590 30.75 11.69 -23.77
N VAL A 591 30.29 10.51 -23.33
CA VAL A 591 28.94 10.04 -23.64
C VAL A 591 27.96 10.80 -22.75
N GLN A 592 27.26 11.73 -23.37
CA GLN A 592 26.04 12.32 -22.85
C GLN A 592 25.05 11.20 -22.53
N ASN A 593 24.49 11.23 -21.32
CA ASN A 593 23.40 10.37 -20.87
C ASN A 593 22.30 10.26 -21.94
N THR A 594 22.20 9.09 -22.56
CA THR A 594 21.11 8.70 -23.45
C THR A 594 20.17 7.75 -22.71
N GLU A 595 18.87 7.99 -22.85
CA GLU A 595 17.73 7.15 -22.45
C GLU A 595 17.68 5.78 -23.16
N LEU A 596 18.83 5.12 -23.35
CA LEU A 596 18.98 3.87 -24.10
C LEU A 596 19.36 2.70 -23.15
N THR A 597 18.55 2.42 -22.12
CA THR A 597 18.92 1.41 -21.09
C THR A 597 17.78 0.52 -20.56
N ILE A 598 16.52 0.89 -20.73
CA ILE A 598 15.35 0.06 -20.37
C ILE A 598 14.30 0.16 -21.46
N LYS A 599 14.11 1.39 -21.97
CA LYS A 599 13.21 1.69 -23.07
C LYS A 599 13.54 0.88 -24.32
N GLU A 600 14.81 0.73 -24.68
CA GLU A 600 15.20 -0.09 -25.85
C GLU A 600 14.87 -1.57 -25.69
N ILE A 601 15.10 -2.13 -24.49
CA ILE A 601 14.75 -3.53 -24.20
C ILE A 601 13.25 -3.73 -24.37
N ILE A 602 12.46 -2.81 -23.83
CA ILE A 602 11.00 -2.84 -23.93
C ILE A 602 10.55 -2.65 -25.38
N ASP A 603 11.08 -1.66 -26.09
CA ASP A 603 10.73 -1.36 -27.47
C ASP A 603 11.08 -2.54 -28.39
N ALA A 604 12.25 -3.14 -28.21
CA ALA A 604 12.68 -4.33 -28.96
C ALA A 604 11.79 -5.54 -28.65
N ALA A 605 11.40 -5.74 -27.37
CA ALA A 605 10.51 -6.82 -26.99
C ALA A 605 9.09 -6.63 -27.53
N VAL A 606 8.59 -5.39 -27.51
CA VAL A 606 7.32 -4.99 -28.13
C VAL A 606 7.34 -5.27 -29.63
N GLU A 607 8.41 -4.88 -30.32
CA GLU A 607 8.57 -5.12 -31.75
C GLU A 607 8.64 -6.62 -32.06
N ALA A 608 9.35 -7.40 -31.24
CA ALA A 608 9.40 -8.86 -31.37
C ALA A 608 8.02 -9.54 -31.21
N HIS A 609 7.05 -8.86 -30.59
CA HIS A 609 5.64 -9.30 -30.47
C HIS A 609 4.70 -8.58 -31.46
N GLY A 610 5.24 -8.00 -32.54
CA GLY A 610 4.44 -7.41 -33.62
C GLY A 610 4.02 -5.96 -33.39
N GLY A 611 4.64 -5.27 -32.42
CA GLY A 611 4.50 -3.84 -32.19
C GLY A 611 3.38 -3.43 -31.21
N LEU A 612 3.50 -2.21 -30.66
CA LEU A 612 2.62 -1.73 -29.59
C LEU A 612 1.15 -1.65 -30.00
N GLU A 613 0.87 -1.15 -31.22
CA GLU A 613 -0.49 -1.04 -31.75
C GLU A 613 -1.18 -2.41 -31.78
N LYS A 614 -0.44 -3.44 -32.18
CA LYS A 614 -0.95 -4.80 -32.25
C LYS A 614 -1.23 -5.37 -30.87
N LEU A 615 -0.30 -5.21 -29.93
CA LEU A 615 -0.49 -5.61 -28.53
C LEU A 615 -1.72 -4.92 -27.92
N GLN A 616 -1.91 -3.62 -28.16
CA GLN A 616 -3.07 -2.84 -27.71
C GLN A 616 -4.38 -3.27 -28.37
N SER A 617 -4.34 -3.82 -29.59
CA SER A 617 -5.53 -4.30 -30.30
C SER A 617 -6.11 -5.59 -29.71
N VAL A 618 -5.35 -6.31 -28.86
CA VAL A 618 -5.79 -7.55 -28.22
C VAL A 618 -6.71 -7.24 -27.03
N LYS A 619 -8.00 -7.52 -27.21
CA LYS A 619 -9.06 -7.37 -26.21
C LYS A 619 -9.17 -8.57 -25.28
N ASN A 620 -8.92 -9.77 -25.80
CA ASN A 620 -8.96 -11.01 -25.05
C ASN A 620 -8.11 -12.10 -25.73
N ILE A 621 -7.77 -13.14 -24.97
CA ILE A 621 -7.05 -14.32 -25.42
C ILE A 621 -7.75 -15.56 -24.90
N VAL A 622 -7.95 -16.55 -25.75
CA VAL A 622 -8.40 -17.89 -25.36
C VAL A 622 -7.28 -18.87 -25.61
N ILE A 623 -6.82 -19.55 -24.56
CA ILE A 623 -5.74 -20.54 -24.61
C ILE A 623 -6.32 -21.88 -24.20
N GLU A 624 -6.23 -22.87 -25.09
CA GLU A 624 -6.43 -24.27 -24.74
C GLU A 624 -5.06 -24.91 -24.49
N SER A 625 -4.93 -25.73 -23.45
CA SER A 625 -3.66 -26.35 -23.10
C SER A 625 -3.82 -27.73 -22.46
N GLN A 626 -2.74 -28.50 -22.48
CA GLN A 626 -2.55 -29.76 -21.77
C GLN A 626 -1.48 -29.56 -20.70
N SER A 627 -1.75 -29.99 -19.46
CA SER A 627 -0.80 -29.87 -18.35
C SER A 627 -0.14 -31.21 -18.04
N PHE A 628 1.15 -31.17 -17.71
CA PHE A 628 1.92 -32.32 -17.27
C PHE A 628 2.68 -31.97 -15.99
N GLU A 629 2.68 -32.88 -15.02
CA GLU A 629 3.48 -32.78 -13.80
C GLU A 629 4.62 -33.81 -13.82
N TYR A 630 5.84 -33.34 -13.58
CA TYR A 630 7.04 -34.16 -13.51
C TYR A 630 7.49 -34.23 -12.05
N LEU A 631 7.34 -35.42 -11.47
CA LEU A 631 7.67 -35.67 -10.08
C LEU A 631 9.17 -35.96 -9.91
N PRO A 632 9.74 -35.69 -8.72
CA PRO A 632 11.16 -35.94 -8.44
C PRO A 632 11.63 -37.38 -8.66
N ASN A 633 10.71 -38.35 -8.62
CA ASN A 633 10.99 -39.76 -8.89
C ASN A 633 11.05 -40.12 -10.39
N GLY A 634 10.93 -39.13 -11.29
CA GLY A 634 10.95 -39.30 -12.74
C GLY A 634 9.60 -39.68 -13.36
N THR A 635 8.53 -39.79 -12.57
CA THR A 635 7.18 -40.06 -13.08
C THR A 635 6.60 -38.80 -13.72
N VAL A 636 5.96 -38.95 -14.88
CA VAL A 636 5.21 -37.88 -15.54
C VAL A 636 3.72 -38.19 -15.42
N GLN A 637 2.96 -37.26 -14.85
CA GLN A 637 1.51 -37.35 -14.70
C GLN A 637 0.83 -36.41 -15.70
N ASP A 638 -0.21 -36.91 -16.37
CA ASP A 638 -1.09 -36.09 -17.19
C ASP A 638 -2.16 -35.46 -16.28
N GLU A 639 -2.08 -34.14 -16.13
CA GLU A 639 -2.96 -33.34 -15.26
C GLU A 639 -4.27 -32.95 -15.97
N GLY A 640 -4.41 -33.29 -17.25
CA GLY A 640 -5.60 -33.00 -18.04
C GLY A 640 -5.51 -31.70 -18.83
N ARG A 641 -6.66 -31.29 -19.35
CA ARG A 641 -6.79 -30.16 -20.29
C ARG A 641 -7.32 -28.93 -19.59
N SER A 642 -6.96 -27.77 -20.09
CA SER A 642 -7.55 -26.51 -19.65
C SER A 642 -7.93 -25.62 -20.81
N LYS A 643 -8.96 -24.81 -20.59
CA LYS A 643 -9.37 -23.72 -21.47
C LYS A 643 -9.45 -22.45 -20.65
N THR A 644 -8.58 -21.51 -20.97
CA THR A 644 -8.44 -20.27 -20.22
C THR A 644 -8.77 -19.08 -21.09
N TYR A 645 -9.65 -18.23 -20.59
CA TYR A 645 -10.10 -16.97 -21.18
C TYR A 645 -9.46 -15.83 -20.39
N TYR A 646 -8.64 -15.05 -21.05
CA TYR A 646 -7.92 -13.94 -20.45
C TYR A 646 -8.38 -12.61 -21.02
N PHE A 647 -8.64 -11.65 -20.14
CA PHE A 647 -8.89 -10.24 -20.44
C PHE A 647 -7.91 -9.38 -19.62
N PRO A 648 -7.75 -8.09 -19.97
CA PRO A 648 -6.89 -7.19 -19.19
C PRO A 648 -7.27 -7.07 -17.70
N ASP A 649 -8.54 -7.29 -17.36
CA ASP A 649 -9.10 -7.06 -16.02
C ASP A 649 -9.84 -8.27 -15.42
N LYS A 650 -10.11 -9.32 -16.19
CA LYS A 650 -10.85 -10.53 -15.74
C LYS A 650 -10.28 -11.78 -16.39
N PHE A 651 -10.53 -12.96 -15.80
CA PHE A 651 -10.17 -14.23 -16.44
C PHE A 651 -11.03 -15.38 -15.96
N ARG A 652 -11.05 -16.45 -16.74
CA ARG A 652 -11.68 -17.72 -16.39
C ARG A 652 -10.78 -18.83 -16.86
N SER A 653 -10.50 -19.82 -16.02
CA SER A 653 -9.79 -21.04 -16.39
C SER A 653 -10.67 -22.23 -16.05
N ASP A 654 -11.04 -22.99 -17.07
CA ASP A 654 -11.74 -24.26 -16.93
C ASP A 654 -10.71 -25.39 -17.07
N TRP A 655 -10.72 -26.36 -16.15
CA TRP A 655 -9.87 -27.55 -16.15
C TRP A 655 -10.73 -28.80 -16.24
N ASP A 656 -10.40 -29.67 -17.20
CA ASP A 656 -10.90 -31.03 -17.31
C ASP A 656 -9.75 -31.96 -16.91
N THR A 657 -9.74 -32.32 -15.62
CA THR A 657 -8.70 -33.12 -14.98
C THR A 657 -9.20 -34.53 -14.71
N ASN A 658 -8.28 -35.45 -14.40
CA ASN A 658 -8.65 -36.82 -13.99
C ASN A 658 -9.52 -36.85 -12.71
N SER A 659 -9.53 -35.77 -11.91
CA SER A 659 -10.34 -35.61 -10.70
C SER A 659 -11.69 -34.93 -10.90
N GLY A 660 -11.99 -34.43 -12.12
CA GLY A 660 -13.24 -33.75 -12.44
C GLY A 660 -13.06 -32.43 -13.18
N ASN A 661 -14.20 -31.76 -13.40
CA ASN A 661 -14.30 -30.49 -14.12
C ASN A 661 -14.32 -29.32 -13.13
N ASP A 662 -13.26 -28.54 -13.10
CA ASP A 662 -13.12 -27.40 -12.20
C ASP A 662 -13.03 -26.10 -13.00
N SER A 663 -13.50 -25.00 -12.42
CA SER A 663 -13.32 -23.66 -12.98
C SER A 663 -12.89 -22.69 -11.91
N ILE A 664 -11.97 -21.79 -12.24
CA ILE A 664 -11.75 -20.55 -11.49
C ILE A 664 -12.16 -19.38 -12.37
N ILE A 665 -12.95 -18.48 -11.80
CA ILE A 665 -13.47 -17.30 -12.48
C ILE A 665 -13.13 -16.08 -11.64
N TYR A 666 -12.46 -15.11 -12.23
CA TYR A 666 -12.22 -13.80 -11.66
C TYR A 666 -12.87 -12.75 -12.55
N ASP A 667 -13.87 -12.04 -12.04
CA ASP A 667 -14.66 -11.06 -12.79
C ASP A 667 -14.06 -9.64 -12.80
N GLY A 668 -12.88 -9.48 -12.18
CA GLY A 668 -12.21 -8.18 -11.96
C GLY A 668 -12.38 -7.60 -10.57
N ASP A 669 -13.33 -8.12 -9.80
CA ASP A 669 -13.65 -7.66 -8.45
C ASP A 669 -13.75 -8.82 -7.43
N SER A 670 -14.16 -10.00 -7.89
CA SER A 670 -14.51 -11.18 -7.09
C SER A 670 -13.94 -12.44 -7.74
N LEU A 671 -13.65 -13.45 -6.91
CA LEU A 671 -13.13 -14.73 -7.33
C LEU A 671 -14.15 -15.82 -6.99
N PHE A 672 -14.44 -16.68 -7.96
CA PHE A 672 -15.35 -17.81 -7.85
C PHE A 672 -14.59 -19.09 -8.19
N GLN A 673 -14.89 -20.17 -7.47
CA GLN A 673 -14.39 -21.50 -7.76
C GLN A 673 -15.58 -22.44 -7.96
N LEU A 674 -15.62 -23.09 -9.12
CA LEU A 674 -16.59 -24.14 -9.42
C LEU A 674 -15.86 -25.47 -9.40
N THR A 675 -16.41 -26.46 -8.72
CA THR A 675 -15.92 -27.85 -8.76
C THR A 675 -17.05 -28.76 -9.16
N ASN A 676 -16.88 -29.49 -10.25
CA ASN A 676 -17.92 -30.27 -10.91
C ASN A 676 -19.23 -29.47 -11.10
N GLY A 677 -19.10 -28.21 -11.51
CA GLY A 677 -20.22 -27.29 -11.72
C GLY A 677 -20.87 -26.71 -10.45
N LYS A 678 -20.36 -27.03 -9.25
CA LYS A 678 -20.87 -26.48 -7.98
C LYS A 678 -19.99 -25.36 -7.46
N ASN A 679 -20.61 -24.27 -7.02
CA ASN A 679 -19.91 -23.14 -6.42
C ASN A 679 -19.35 -23.51 -5.04
N ASN A 680 -18.04 -23.38 -4.88
CA ASN A 680 -17.33 -23.60 -3.63
C ASN A 680 -16.87 -22.26 -3.05
N GLU A 681 -17.13 -22.03 -1.77
CA GLU A 681 -16.76 -20.79 -1.09
C GLU A 681 -15.25 -20.76 -0.83
N ILE A 682 -14.58 -19.75 -1.39
CA ILE A 682 -13.19 -19.45 -1.06
C ILE A 682 -13.18 -18.75 0.30
N PRO A 683 -12.42 -19.24 1.31
CA PRO A 683 -12.37 -18.65 2.64
C PRO A 683 -12.07 -17.14 2.59
N VAL A 684 -12.90 -16.34 3.26
CA VAL A 684 -12.88 -14.86 3.20
C VAL A 684 -11.50 -14.27 3.54
N ASP A 685 -10.76 -14.91 4.42
CA ASP A 685 -9.40 -14.54 4.82
C ASP A 685 -8.37 -14.70 3.69
N LYS A 686 -8.63 -15.57 2.72
CA LYS A 686 -7.76 -15.81 1.55
C LYS A 686 -8.19 -15.02 0.31
N VAL A 687 -9.43 -14.54 0.25
CA VAL A 687 -10.00 -13.88 -0.95
C VAL A 687 -9.12 -12.73 -1.45
N MET A 688 -8.66 -11.83 -0.57
CA MET A 688 -7.86 -10.68 -1.01
C MET A 688 -6.46 -11.04 -1.49
N SER A 689 -5.76 -11.94 -0.79
CA SER A 689 -4.44 -12.43 -1.24
C SER A 689 -4.55 -13.21 -2.55
N THR A 690 -5.63 -13.97 -2.72
CA THR A 690 -5.88 -14.76 -3.92
C THR A 690 -6.31 -13.88 -5.10
N ILE A 691 -7.13 -12.84 -4.89
CA ILE A 691 -7.46 -11.84 -5.92
C ILE A 691 -6.20 -11.09 -6.36
N LEU A 692 -5.37 -10.65 -5.41
CA LEU A 692 -4.10 -9.98 -5.75
C LEU A 692 -3.17 -10.90 -6.53
N PHE A 693 -3.11 -12.19 -6.17
CA PHE A 693 -2.38 -13.20 -6.92
C PHE A 693 -2.88 -13.30 -8.36
N PHE A 694 -4.18 -13.46 -8.58
CA PHE A 694 -4.72 -13.59 -9.93
C PHE A 694 -4.56 -12.34 -10.77
N ARG A 695 -4.71 -11.16 -10.16
CA ARG A 695 -4.46 -9.88 -10.83
C ARG A 695 -3.00 -9.76 -11.28
N ASP A 696 -2.07 -10.18 -10.44
CA ASP A 696 -0.64 -10.21 -10.77
C ASP A 696 -0.31 -11.30 -11.81
N SER A 697 -1.00 -12.44 -11.80
CA SER A 697 -0.83 -13.52 -12.78
C SER A 697 -1.30 -13.08 -14.17
N LEU A 698 -2.46 -12.41 -14.26
CA LEU A 698 -2.91 -11.81 -15.52
C LEU A 698 -1.90 -10.81 -16.05
N PHE A 699 -1.34 -9.99 -15.17
CA PHE A 699 -0.36 -8.99 -15.55
C PHE A 699 0.94 -9.56 -16.13
N ARG A 700 1.28 -10.82 -15.86
CA ARG A 700 2.54 -11.46 -16.30
C ARG A 700 2.50 -11.98 -17.72
N GLU A 701 1.32 -12.12 -18.33
CA GLU A 701 1.25 -12.51 -19.72
C GLU A 701 1.95 -11.45 -20.60
N PRO A 702 2.86 -11.85 -21.51
CA PRO A 702 3.74 -10.92 -22.23
C PRO A 702 3.01 -9.76 -22.89
N ILE A 703 1.82 -10.01 -23.43
CA ILE A 703 1.00 -9.00 -24.14
C ILE A 703 0.65 -7.83 -23.24
N TRP A 704 0.11 -8.08 -22.04
CA TRP A 704 -0.27 -7.01 -21.11
C TRP A 704 0.95 -6.44 -20.39
N LEU A 705 1.94 -7.28 -20.06
CA LEU A 705 3.18 -6.82 -19.43
C LEU A 705 3.90 -5.80 -20.30
N LEU A 706 4.16 -6.14 -21.57
CA LEU A 706 4.87 -5.28 -22.53
C LEU A 706 4.09 -4.00 -22.83
N THR A 707 2.76 -4.09 -22.96
CA THR A 707 1.91 -2.90 -23.18
C THR A 707 2.04 -1.91 -22.02
N ASN A 708 2.01 -2.39 -20.77
CA ASN A 708 2.12 -1.53 -19.59
C ASN A 708 3.54 -0.97 -19.41
N LEU A 709 4.57 -1.78 -19.68
CA LEU A 709 5.97 -1.33 -19.68
C LEU A 709 6.22 -0.23 -20.71
N ALA A 710 5.75 -0.42 -21.95
CA ALA A 710 5.94 0.54 -23.04
C ALA A 710 5.21 1.88 -22.78
N GLN A 711 4.08 1.82 -22.08
CA GLN A 711 3.32 3.01 -21.66
C GLN A 711 3.83 3.64 -20.37
N ASN A 712 4.86 3.06 -19.74
CA ASN A 712 5.42 3.51 -18.45
C ASN A 712 4.35 3.60 -17.34
N THR A 713 3.34 2.73 -17.38
CA THR A 713 2.27 2.68 -16.35
C THR A 713 2.72 1.89 -15.12
N ILE A 714 3.82 1.14 -15.23
CA ILE A 714 4.46 0.40 -14.15
C ILE A 714 5.97 0.69 -14.08
N PRO A 715 6.55 0.78 -12.87
CA PRO A 715 7.99 0.96 -12.72
C PRO A 715 8.76 -0.30 -13.09
N ALA A 716 9.83 -0.13 -13.87
CA ALA A 716 10.84 -1.14 -14.15
C ALA A 716 12.25 -0.58 -13.89
N GLU A 717 13.12 -1.42 -13.34
CA GLU A 717 14.52 -1.09 -13.05
C GLU A 717 15.42 -2.13 -13.74
N TYR A 718 16.48 -1.69 -14.40
CA TYR A 718 17.48 -2.59 -14.97
C TYR A 718 18.27 -3.25 -13.84
N ALA A 719 18.39 -4.57 -13.89
CA ALA A 719 18.95 -5.38 -12.81
C ALA A 719 20.12 -6.27 -13.25
N GLY A 720 20.67 -6.04 -14.45
CA GLY A 720 21.82 -6.76 -15.01
C GLY A 720 21.45 -7.66 -16.17
N THR A 721 22.34 -8.59 -16.51
CA THR A 721 22.13 -9.66 -17.50
C THR A 721 22.28 -11.03 -16.86
N ALA A 722 21.80 -12.08 -17.52
CA ALA A 722 22.06 -13.47 -17.16
C ALA A 722 22.07 -14.37 -18.40
N GLU A 723 22.89 -15.42 -18.39
CA GLU A 723 22.90 -16.44 -19.43
C GLU A 723 21.72 -17.42 -19.24
N ILE A 724 20.86 -17.52 -20.26
CA ILE A 724 19.68 -18.39 -20.30
C ILE A 724 19.72 -19.19 -21.61
N LYS A 725 19.93 -20.52 -21.53
CA LYS A 725 19.93 -21.44 -22.69
C LYS A 725 20.80 -20.94 -23.86
N ASP A 726 22.05 -20.61 -23.56
CA ASP A 726 23.06 -20.12 -24.52
C ASP A 726 22.72 -18.75 -25.15
N ASP A 727 21.93 -17.94 -24.44
CA ASP A 727 21.60 -16.57 -24.82
C ASP A 727 21.71 -15.63 -23.62
N THR A 728 22.31 -14.47 -23.84
CA THR A 728 22.37 -13.40 -22.83
C THR A 728 20.99 -12.78 -22.72
N ALA A 729 20.45 -12.66 -21.51
CA ALA A 729 19.16 -12.05 -21.26
C ALA A 729 19.30 -10.84 -20.33
N SER A 730 18.78 -9.69 -20.76
CA SER A 730 18.63 -8.50 -19.94
C SER A 730 17.57 -8.70 -18.85
N ILE A 731 17.87 -8.28 -17.62
CA ILE A 731 17.03 -8.47 -16.44
C ILE A 731 16.35 -7.17 -16.06
N LEU A 732 15.02 -7.19 -15.99
CA LEU A 732 14.23 -6.09 -15.46
C LEU A 732 13.56 -6.48 -14.13
N LEU A 733 13.70 -5.63 -13.11
CA LEU A 733 12.92 -5.70 -11.88
C LEU A 733 11.68 -4.83 -12.01
N ILE A 734 10.54 -5.48 -12.16
CA ILE A 734 9.25 -4.86 -12.45
C ILE A 734 8.41 -4.82 -11.17
N THR A 735 7.80 -3.66 -10.88
CA THR A 735 6.86 -3.51 -9.77
C THR A 735 5.45 -3.79 -10.26
N GLN A 736 4.89 -4.93 -9.86
CA GLN A 736 3.54 -5.36 -10.25
C GLN A 736 2.47 -4.44 -9.63
N PRO A 737 1.22 -4.44 -10.13
CA PRO A 737 0.14 -3.61 -9.58
C PRO A 737 -0.15 -3.84 -8.09
N SER A 738 0.17 -5.02 -7.54
CA SER A 738 0.09 -5.30 -6.10
C SER A 738 1.19 -4.66 -5.26
N GLY A 739 2.25 -4.15 -5.89
CA GLY A 739 3.50 -3.72 -5.24
C GLY A 739 4.57 -4.80 -5.15
N ARG A 740 4.24 -6.06 -5.49
CA ARG A 740 5.21 -7.17 -5.53
C ARG A 740 6.24 -6.96 -6.64
N LYS A 741 7.44 -7.51 -6.45
CA LYS A 741 8.51 -7.46 -7.44
C LYS A 741 8.49 -8.71 -8.32
N LEU A 742 8.59 -8.49 -9.62
CA LEU A 742 8.73 -9.51 -10.66
C LEU A 742 10.11 -9.34 -11.30
N LYS A 743 10.93 -10.38 -11.30
CA LYS A 743 12.22 -10.38 -12.00
C LYS A 743 12.03 -11.01 -13.37
N ALA A 744 12.04 -10.20 -14.43
CA ALA A 744 11.80 -10.61 -15.82
C ALA A 744 13.10 -10.63 -16.62
N PHE A 745 13.25 -11.63 -17.50
CA PHE A 745 14.45 -11.87 -18.29
C PHE A 745 14.10 -11.80 -19.78
N PHE A 746 14.66 -10.83 -20.49
CA PHE A 746 14.44 -10.60 -21.91
C PHE A 746 15.68 -11.02 -22.69
N SER A 747 15.53 -11.99 -23.58
CA SER A 747 16.60 -12.48 -24.45
C SER A 747 17.16 -11.34 -25.31
N GLU A 748 18.49 -11.21 -25.40
CA GLU A 748 19.12 -10.19 -26.24
C GLU A 748 19.12 -10.59 -27.72
N LYS A 749 19.11 -11.89 -28.02
CA LYS A 749 19.04 -12.39 -29.40
C LYS A 749 17.65 -12.33 -30.02
N THR A 750 16.61 -12.65 -29.24
CA THR A 750 15.22 -12.75 -29.72
C THR A 750 14.32 -11.61 -29.24
N HIS A 751 14.77 -10.87 -28.22
CA HIS A 751 13.99 -9.84 -27.53
C HIS A 751 12.72 -10.37 -26.83
N LEU A 752 12.57 -11.69 -26.69
CA LEU A 752 11.40 -12.30 -26.01
C LEU A 752 11.63 -12.45 -24.51
N LEU A 753 10.54 -12.47 -23.73
CA LEU A 753 10.55 -12.72 -22.29
C LEU A 753 10.84 -14.21 -22.01
N VAL A 754 12.09 -14.63 -21.89
CA VAL A 754 12.43 -16.05 -21.78
C VAL A 754 12.21 -16.67 -20.39
N LYS A 755 12.15 -15.84 -19.34
CA LYS A 755 12.00 -16.31 -17.96
C LYS A 755 11.46 -15.19 -17.07
N TYR A 756 10.73 -15.55 -16.02
CA TYR A 756 10.50 -14.66 -14.91
C TYR A 756 10.43 -15.39 -13.56
N ILE A 757 10.77 -14.68 -12.50
CA ILE A 757 10.75 -15.18 -11.12
C ILE A 757 9.84 -14.29 -10.29
N HIS A 758 8.97 -14.92 -9.49
CA HIS A 758 8.16 -14.22 -8.51
C HIS A 758 8.15 -14.94 -7.17
N TYR A 759 7.99 -14.15 -6.10
CA TYR A 759 8.07 -14.61 -4.72
C TYR A 759 6.67 -14.75 -4.11
N TYR A 760 6.42 -15.84 -3.39
CA TYR A 760 5.21 -16.08 -2.63
C TYR A 760 5.40 -15.69 -1.16
N GLU A 761 4.39 -15.02 -0.63
CA GLU A 761 4.08 -15.02 0.79
C GLU A 761 2.67 -15.60 0.90
N ILE A 762 2.57 -16.91 1.12
CA ILE A 762 1.34 -17.55 1.55
C ILE A 762 1.67 -18.17 2.90
N ALA A 763 0.85 -17.85 3.90
CA ALA A 763 0.95 -18.26 5.30
C ALA A 763 1.99 -19.38 5.58
N GLU A 764 3.08 -18.98 6.22
CA GLU A 764 4.15 -19.80 6.81
C GLU A 764 5.33 -20.25 5.93
N ASP A 765 5.29 -20.14 4.59
CA ASP A 765 6.46 -20.45 3.73
C ASP A 765 6.75 -19.40 2.65
N ASN A 766 8.03 -18.99 2.56
CA ASN A 766 8.55 -18.10 1.51
C ASN A 766 8.95 -18.94 0.28
N GLU A 767 8.00 -19.23 -0.59
CA GLU A 767 8.28 -20.02 -1.79
C GLU A 767 8.70 -19.12 -2.97
N THR A 768 9.77 -19.52 -3.68
CA THR A 768 10.16 -18.88 -4.93
C THR A 768 9.68 -19.75 -6.08
N VAL A 769 8.95 -19.17 -7.03
CA VAL A 769 8.54 -19.87 -8.24
C VAL A 769 9.20 -19.24 -9.45
N GLU A 770 9.80 -20.13 -10.23
CA GLU A 770 10.45 -19.81 -11.47
C GLU A 770 9.58 -20.30 -12.63
N VAL A 771 9.32 -19.41 -13.58
CA VAL A 771 8.61 -19.73 -14.82
C VAL A 771 9.55 -19.48 -15.99
N SER A 772 9.82 -20.53 -16.76
CA SER A 772 10.58 -20.48 -18.01
C SER A 772 9.62 -20.55 -19.20
N LEU A 773 9.86 -19.71 -20.20
CA LEU A 773 9.11 -19.67 -21.46
C LEU A 773 9.94 -20.40 -22.53
N ASP A 774 9.55 -21.63 -22.82
CA ASP A 774 10.42 -22.59 -23.50
C ASP A 774 10.33 -22.52 -25.03
N GLU A 775 9.11 -22.44 -25.55
CA GLU A 775 8.82 -22.47 -26.98
C GLU A 775 7.70 -21.48 -27.30
N TYR A 776 7.86 -20.72 -28.39
CA TYR A 776 6.90 -19.69 -28.79
C TYR A 776 6.15 -20.09 -30.05
N ARG A 777 4.84 -19.85 -30.03
CA ARG A 777 3.97 -19.89 -31.20
C ARG A 777 3.70 -18.48 -31.66
N ASP A 778 3.77 -18.26 -32.97
CA ASP A 778 3.32 -17.04 -33.59
C ASP A 778 1.81 -17.13 -33.82
N VAL A 779 1.06 -16.18 -33.27
CA VAL A 779 -0.38 -16.03 -33.49
C VAL A 779 -0.59 -14.59 -33.91
N ASP A 780 -0.84 -14.39 -35.21
CA ASP A 780 -0.93 -13.08 -35.82
C ASP A 780 0.22 -12.16 -35.36
N GLY A 781 1.47 -12.57 -35.52
CA GLY A 781 2.66 -11.76 -35.18
C GLY A 781 2.90 -11.55 -33.68
N ILE A 782 2.07 -12.08 -32.79
CA ILE A 782 2.28 -12.07 -31.35
C ILE A 782 2.88 -13.41 -30.93
N LYS A 783 3.98 -13.37 -30.17
CA LYS A 783 4.66 -14.56 -29.67
C LYS A 783 4.03 -15.00 -28.35
N ILE A 784 3.49 -16.22 -28.31
CA ILE A 784 2.85 -16.79 -27.13
C ILE A 784 3.57 -18.07 -26.75
N ALA A 785 3.99 -18.17 -25.48
CA ALA A 785 4.90 -19.20 -25.04
C ALA A 785 4.22 -20.37 -24.32
N HIS A 786 4.72 -21.58 -24.59
CA HIS A 786 4.67 -22.68 -23.66
C HIS A 786 5.43 -22.30 -22.39
N HIS A 787 4.87 -22.63 -21.23
CA HIS A 787 5.50 -22.32 -19.96
C HIS A 787 5.79 -23.57 -19.13
N ARG A 788 6.92 -23.54 -18.45
CA ARG A 788 7.35 -24.52 -17.46
C ARG A 788 7.57 -23.81 -16.14
N THR A 789 6.94 -24.34 -15.10
CA THR A 789 7.02 -23.82 -13.75
C THR A 789 7.83 -24.79 -12.89
N THR A 790 8.75 -24.29 -12.08
CA THR A 790 9.51 -25.09 -11.13
C THR A 790 9.28 -24.58 -9.71
N LYS A 791 8.92 -25.50 -8.81
CA LYS A 791 8.65 -25.22 -7.39
C LYS A 791 9.05 -26.43 -6.55
N ASN A 792 9.90 -26.26 -5.54
CA ASN A 792 10.30 -27.31 -4.58
C ASN A 792 10.77 -28.65 -5.21
N GLY A 793 11.35 -28.62 -6.42
CA GLY A 793 11.77 -29.82 -7.15
C GLY A 793 10.69 -30.47 -8.02
N GLU A 794 9.44 -30.00 -7.93
CA GLU A 794 8.35 -30.36 -8.83
C GLU A 794 8.39 -29.44 -10.05
N VAL A 795 8.25 -30.05 -11.23
CA VAL A 795 8.22 -29.31 -12.50
C VAL A 795 6.85 -29.51 -13.13
N ARG A 796 6.11 -28.43 -13.33
CA ARG A 796 4.85 -28.43 -14.06
C ARG A 796 5.07 -27.81 -15.44
N GLN A 797 4.68 -28.52 -16.48
CA GLN A 797 4.74 -28.02 -17.86
C GLN A 797 3.33 -27.84 -18.41
N VAL A 798 3.08 -26.71 -19.05
CA VAL A 798 1.81 -26.43 -19.71
C VAL A 798 2.05 -26.28 -21.20
N LEU A 799 1.51 -27.23 -21.95
CA LEU A 799 1.58 -27.26 -23.41
C LEU A 799 0.32 -26.64 -24.00
N ILE A 800 0.45 -25.45 -24.57
CA ILE A 800 -0.62 -24.81 -25.32
C ILE A 800 -0.98 -25.66 -26.55
N THR A 801 -2.26 -26.01 -26.72
CA THR A 801 -2.76 -26.79 -27.85
C THR A 801 -3.43 -25.91 -28.89
N ASP A 802 -4.19 -24.90 -28.47
CA ASP A 802 -4.85 -23.93 -29.35
C ASP A 802 -4.82 -22.52 -28.75
N ILE A 803 -4.81 -21.49 -29.60
CA ILE A 803 -4.83 -20.08 -29.19
C ILE A 803 -5.72 -19.27 -30.12
N LYS A 804 -6.57 -18.42 -29.54
CA LYS A 804 -7.37 -17.44 -30.27
C LYS A 804 -7.20 -16.06 -29.64
N LEU A 805 -6.84 -15.10 -30.46
CA LEU A 805 -6.85 -13.68 -30.09
C LEU A 805 -8.21 -13.08 -30.46
N ASN A 806 -8.71 -12.16 -29.63
CA ASN A 806 -9.93 -11.41 -29.91
C ASN A 806 -11.15 -12.31 -30.22
N ALA A 807 -11.25 -13.43 -29.51
CA ALA A 807 -12.39 -14.33 -29.66
C ALA A 807 -13.68 -13.62 -29.24
N ASP A 808 -14.78 -13.97 -29.91
CA ASP A 808 -16.11 -13.61 -29.44
C ASP A 808 -16.47 -14.51 -28.25
N ILE A 809 -16.69 -13.89 -27.09
CA ILE A 809 -16.85 -14.59 -25.81
C ILE A 809 -18.11 -14.06 -25.14
N ASP A 810 -18.97 -14.98 -24.72
CA ASP A 810 -20.14 -14.65 -23.91
C ASP A 810 -19.71 -14.14 -22.52
N GLU A 811 -20.09 -12.91 -22.17
CA GLU A 811 -19.79 -12.32 -20.87
C GLU A 811 -20.42 -13.08 -19.70
N ALA A 812 -21.51 -13.83 -19.93
CA ALA A 812 -22.15 -14.65 -18.91
C ALA A 812 -21.20 -15.71 -18.33
N LEU A 813 -20.17 -16.12 -19.08
CA LEU A 813 -19.15 -17.06 -18.60
C LEU A 813 -18.39 -16.56 -17.36
N PHE A 814 -18.36 -15.25 -17.12
CA PHE A 814 -17.66 -14.65 -15.98
C PHE A 814 -18.59 -14.39 -14.78
N ARG A 815 -19.87 -14.76 -14.88
CA ARG A 815 -20.89 -14.50 -13.86
C ARG A 815 -21.59 -15.80 -13.47
N PRO A 816 -20.92 -16.69 -12.72
CA PRO A 816 -21.41 -18.03 -12.44
C PRO A 816 -22.72 -18.09 -11.63
N ASN A 817 -23.20 -16.97 -11.09
CA ASN A 817 -24.46 -16.88 -10.36
C ASN A 817 -25.64 -16.36 -11.21
N GLU A 818 -25.44 -16.01 -12.49
CA GLU A 818 -26.52 -15.50 -13.36
C GLU A 818 -27.17 -16.60 -14.23
N SER A 819 -26.66 -17.84 -14.22
CA SER A 819 -27.15 -18.91 -15.11
C SER A 819 -28.13 -19.91 -14.49
N ASP A 820 -28.55 -19.72 -13.24
CA ASP A 820 -29.51 -20.60 -12.54
C ASP A 820 -30.87 -19.92 -12.23
N GLU A 821 -31.20 -18.80 -12.88
CA GLU A 821 -32.55 -18.22 -12.91
C GLU A 821 -33.28 -18.43 -14.23
#